data_AF-A0A674AD42-F1
#
_entry.id   AF-A0A674AD42-F1
#
_cell.length_a   1.000
_cell.length_b   1.000
_cell.length_c   1.000
_cell.angle_alpha   90.00
_cell.angle_beta   90.00
_cell.angle_gamma   90.00
#
_symmetry.space_group_name_H-M   'P 1'
#
loop_
_entity.id
_entity.type
_entity.pdbx_description
1 polymer ?
#
loop_
_entity_poly.entity_id
_entity_poly.type
_entity_poly.pdbx_seq_one_letter_code
_entity_poly.pdbx_strand_id
1 'polypeptide(L)'
;MATPLTDQEKRKQISIRGIVGVENVAELKKGFNRHLHFTLVKDRNIATPRDYYFALAHTVRDHLVGRWIRTQQFYYETDPKRVYYLSLEFYMGRTLQNTMINLGLQNACDEAIYQLGLDMEDLEEMEEDAGLGNGGLGRLAACFLDSMATLGLAAYGYGIRYEYGIFNQKIKEGWQVEEADDWLRHGNPWEKARPEYMLPVHFYGRVEESKEGARWVDTQVVLAMPYDTPIPGYMNNTVNTMRLWSARAPNDFNLKDFNVGDYIQAVLDRNLAENISRVLYPNDNFFEGKELRLKQEYFVVAATLQDIIRRFKISKKGSTGPVSFDSFPEKVAIQLNDTHPAMAIPELMRVFVDIEKLDWDTAWAITKRTFAYTNHTVLPEALERWPVGLLETLLPRHLQIIYRINQGHLDGIGALFPGDLNRIRRMSLIEEDGGKRVNMAHLCIVGSHAVNGVAEIHSNIIKNDVFRDFSELEPDKFQNKTNGITPRRWLLLCNPGLAELIAEAIGEGYVKDLSQLQKLNELVNDDAFIRDVSNVKQENKGKFSQYLEKEYKVNINPSSMFDVHVKRIHEYKRQLLNCLHIVTMYNRIKKNPKAPFVPRTVIIGGKAAPGYHMAKKIIKLITAVGHVVNKDPVVGSKLKVIYLENYRVSLAEKVIPATDLSEQISTAGTEASGTGNMKFMLNGALTIGTMDGANVEMAEEAGEENMFIFGMRVEDVAEMDVQGYDAVTYYNNIPELKQAVDQIQGGFFSPGQPELFKDVTNMLFNHDRFKVFADYEGYIKCQEKVSQLYQNPKEWTQMVIKNIAASGKFSSDRTITDYATQVWGVEPTDLKIPPPNEPHNNKAVTTALLVNS
;
A
#
# COMPACT_ATOMS: atom_id res chain seq x y z
N MET A 1 32.47 -18.33 20.83
CA MET A 1 31.46 -19.21 20.20
C MET A 1 30.28 -19.26 21.15
N ALA A 2 29.13 -18.73 20.75
CA ALA A 2 27.93 -18.85 21.57
C ALA A 2 27.53 -20.32 21.63
N THR A 3 27.11 -20.78 22.81
CA THR A 3 26.60 -22.13 23.05
C THR A 3 25.45 -22.41 22.07
N PRO A 4 25.36 -23.59 21.44
CA PRO A 4 24.22 -23.95 20.61
C PRO A 4 22.94 -23.88 21.46
N LEU A 5 21.93 -23.15 20.96
CA LEU A 5 20.60 -23.14 21.58
C LEU A 5 20.10 -24.59 21.72
N THR A 6 19.70 -24.96 22.92
CA THR A 6 19.06 -26.24 23.19
C THR A 6 17.76 -26.36 22.40
N ASP A 7 17.31 -27.58 22.10
CA ASP A 7 16.00 -27.78 21.44
C ASP A 7 14.85 -27.15 22.24
N GLN A 8 15.02 -26.93 23.54
CA GLN A 8 14.06 -26.26 24.41
C GLN A 8 14.05 -24.74 24.21
N GLU A 9 15.21 -24.12 23.99
CA GLU A 9 15.32 -22.68 23.67
C GLU A 9 14.87 -22.37 22.24
N LYS A 10 15.08 -23.29 21.29
CA LYS A 10 14.47 -23.21 19.95
C LYS A 10 12.94 -23.34 20.00
N ARG A 11 12.41 -24.03 21.02
CA ARG A 11 10.98 -24.34 21.23
C ARG A 11 10.31 -23.45 22.28
N LYS A 12 10.78 -22.22 22.54
CA LYS A 12 9.93 -21.26 23.27
C LYS A 12 8.65 -21.05 22.45
N GLN A 13 7.59 -21.78 22.82
CA GLN A 13 6.26 -21.63 22.26
C GLN A 13 5.73 -20.29 22.76
N ILE A 14 5.59 -19.36 21.82
CA ILE A 14 5.04 -18.02 21.99
C ILE A 14 3.53 -18.16 22.24
N SER A 15 3.01 -17.62 23.35
CA SER A 15 1.61 -17.79 23.77
C SER A 15 0.64 -17.26 22.71
N ILE A 16 1.00 -16.15 22.05
CA ILE A 16 0.11 -15.46 21.10
C ILE A 16 -0.13 -16.30 19.83
N ARG A 17 0.70 -17.32 19.56
CA ARG A 17 0.52 -18.19 18.40
C ARG A 17 -0.50 -19.32 18.63
N GLY A 18 -1.15 -19.36 19.80
CA GLY A 18 -2.28 -20.23 20.12
C GLY A 18 -1.91 -21.58 20.75
N ILE A 19 -2.87 -22.24 21.40
CA ILE A 19 -2.66 -23.52 22.09
C ILE A 19 -2.65 -24.69 21.09
N VAL A 20 -1.64 -25.56 21.17
CA VAL A 20 -1.54 -26.76 20.33
C VAL A 20 -2.48 -27.86 20.85
N GLY A 21 -3.65 -27.99 20.22
CA GLY A 21 -4.53 -29.14 20.43
C GLY A 21 -4.00 -30.39 19.72
N VAL A 22 -3.87 -31.52 20.43
CA VAL A 22 -3.36 -32.80 19.87
C VAL A 22 -4.19 -33.27 18.67
N GLU A 23 -5.51 -33.11 18.74
CA GLU A 23 -6.43 -33.48 17.65
C GLU A 23 -6.23 -32.62 16.39
N ASN A 24 -5.94 -31.33 16.56
CA ASN A 24 -5.70 -30.40 15.44
C ASN A 24 -4.40 -30.75 14.69
N VAL A 25 -3.33 -31.11 15.40
CA VAL A 25 -2.04 -31.47 14.76
C VAL A 25 -2.18 -32.75 13.91
N ALA A 26 -2.90 -33.75 14.41
CA ALA A 26 -3.14 -34.99 13.67
C ALA A 26 -3.97 -34.74 12.39
N GLU A 27 -4.99 -33.89 12.47
CA GLU A 27 -5.81 -33.50 11.32
C GLU A 27 -4.98 -32.74 10.28
N LEU A 28 -4.18 -31.75 10.69
CA LEU A 28 -3.32 -30.97 9.80
C LEU A 28 -2.30 -31.85 9.06
N LYS A 29 -1.65 -32.79 9.74
CA LYS A 29 -0.74 -33.76 9.11
C LYS A 29 -1.45 -34.63 8.08
N LYS A 30 -2.68 -35.05 8.36
CA LYS A 30 -3.49 -35.83 7.42
C LYS A 30 -3.90 -35.00 6.21
N GLY A 31 -4.32 -33.75 6.42
CA GLY A 31 -4.63 -32.78 5.37
C GLY A 31 -3.43 -32.52 4.46
N PHE A 32 -2.26 -32.26 5.05
CA PHE A 32 -1.01 -32.04 4.35
C PHE A 32 -0.65 -33.22 3.43
N ASN A 33 -0.62 -34.44 3.98
CA ASN A 33 -0.30 -35.63 3.17
C ASN A 33 -1.35 -35.91 2.09
N ARG A 34 -2.63 -35.62 2.37
CA ARG A 34 -3.71 -35.73 1.39
C ARG A 34 -3.48 -34.78 0.21
N HIS A 35 -3.13 -33.52 0.46
CA HIS A 35 -2.86 -32.56 -0.62
C HIS A 35 -1.57 -32.89 -1.38
N LEU A 36 -0.52 -33.31 -0.67
CA LEU A 36 0.71 -33.76 -1.32
C LEU A 36 0.44 -34.91 -2.30
N HIS A 37 -0.38 -35.88 -1.89
CA HIS A 37 -0.67 -37.05 -2.71
C HIS A 37 -1.71 -36.79 -3.81
N PHE A 38 -2.87 -36.21 -3.47
CA PHE A 38 -4.01 -36.11 -4.40
C PHE A 38 -4.08 -34.79 -5.16
N THR A 39 -3.60 -33.69 -4.57
CA THR A 39 -3.61 -32.38 -5.23
C THR A 39 -2.35 -32.17 -6.06
N LEU A 40 -1.18 -32.50 -5.50
CA LEU A 40 0.11 -32.28 -6.16
C LEU A 40 0.63 -33.49 -6.93
N VAL A 41 0.03 -34.67 -6.71
CA VAL A 41 0.44 -35.93 -7.37
C VAL A 41 1.91 -36.23 -7.09
N LYS A 42 2.29 -36.13 -5.81
CA LYS A 42 3.65 -36.38 -5.31
C LYS A 42 3.65 -37.44 -4.21
N ASP A 43 4.74 -38.19 -4.16
CA ASP A 43 5.15 -38.93 -2.97
C ASP A 43 6.35 -38.25 -2.30
N ARG A 44 6.67 -38.65 -1.07
CA ARG A 44 7.70 -38.00 -0.25
C ARG A 44 9.12 -38.12 -0.81
N ASN A 45 9.39 -39.08 -1.72
CA ASN A 45 10.73 -39.30 -2.28
C ASN A 45 11.07 -38.29 -3.37
N ILE A 46 10.07 -37.74 -4.06
CA ILE A 46 10.24 -36.81 -5.19
C ILE A 46 9.72 -35.40 -4.91
N ALA A 47 9.11 -35.18 -3.74
CA ALA A 47 8.58 -33.89 -3.34
C ALA A 47 9.69 -32.89 -3.01
N THR A 48 9.56 -31.70 -3.59
CA THR A 48 10.46 -30.56 -3.38
C THR A 48 9.92 -29.62 -2.29
N PRO A 49 10.73 -28.67 -1.78
CA PRO A 49 10.24 -27.65 -0.85
C PRO A 49 9.02 -26.88 -1.36
N ARG A 50 8.96 -26.62 -2.67
CA ARG A 50 7.79 -25.96 -3.30
C ARG A 50 6.54 -26.84 -3.22
N ASP A 51 6.67 -28.15 -3.45
CA ASP A 51 5.55 -29.08 -3.31
C ASP A 51 5.03 -29.10 -1.86
N TYR A 52 5.94 -29.11 -0.88
CA TYR A 52 5.57 -29.03 0.54
C TYR A 52 4.88 -27.71 0.91
N TYR A 53 5.34 -26.57 0.37
CA TYR A 53 4.66 -25.29 0.52
C TYR A 53 3.22 -25.37 -0.01
N PHE A 54 3.01 -25.85 -1.24
CA PHE A 54 1.66 -25.93 -1.82
C PHE A 54 0.75 -26.88 -1.02
N ALA A 55 1.28 -27.99 -0.51
CA ALA A 55 0.53 -28.92 0.33
C ALA A 55 0.06 -28.23 1.63
N LEU A 56 0.94 -27.45 2.27
CA LEU A 56 0.59 -26.64 3.44
C LEU A 56 -0.41 -25.54 3.10
N ALA A 57 -0.21 -24.78 2.02
CA ALA A 57 -1.10 -23.72 1.60
C ALA A 57 -2.52 -24.23 1.32
N HIS A 58 -2.67 -25.36 0.63
CA HIS A 58 -3.97 -26.01 0.43
C HIS A 58 -4.60 -26.47 1.74
N THR A 59 -3.81 -27.05 2.65
CA THR A 59 -4.28 -27.48 3.97
C THR A 59 -4.83 -26.30 4.77
N VAL A 60 -4.09 -25.19 4.84
CA VAL A 60 -4.53 -23.97 5.54
C VAL A 60 -5.75 -23.35 4.85
N ARG A 61 -5.78 -23.31 3.52
CA ARG A 61 -6.91 -22.80 2.74
C ARG A 61 -8.22 -23.54 3.01
N ASP A 62 -8.19 -24.85 3.23
CA ASP A 62 -9.40 -25.62 3.54
C ASP A 62 -10.12 -25.09 4.79
N HIS A 63 -9.37 -24.58 5.78
CA HIS A 63 -9.95 -23.95 6.98
C HIS A 63 -10.61 -22.58 6.69
N LEU A 64 -10.26 -21.91 5.59
CA LEU A 64 -10.92 -20.67 5.15
C LEU A 64 -12.23 -20.94 4.42
N VAL A 65 -12.30 -21.99 3.59
CA VAL A 65 -13.43 -22.21 2.66
C VAL A 65 -14.77 -22.27 3.39
N GLY A 66 -14.85 -23.03 4.48
CA GLY A 66 -16.09 -23.15 5.26
C GLY A 66 -16.53 -21.83 5.89
N ARG A 67 -15.57 -21.03 6.39
CA ARG A 67 -15.83 -19.70 6.97
C ARG A 67 -16.28 -18.72 5.90
N TRP A 68 -15.62 -18.74 4.75
CA TRP A 68 -15.91 -17.86 3.63
C TRP A 68 -17.32 -18.06 3.08
N ILE A 69 -17.74 -19.31 2.87
CA ILE A 69 -19.12 -19.63 2.46
C ILE A 69 -20.12 -19.07 3.47
N ARG A 70 -19.90 -19.30 4.77
CA ARG A 70 -20.78 -18.81 5.84
C ARG A 70 -20.82 -17.29 5.92
N THR A 71 -19.71 -16.59 5.76
CA THR A 71 -19.67 -15.12 5.75
C THR A 71 -20.48 -14.57 4.58
N GLN A 72 -20.29 -15.10 3.36
CA GLN A 72 -21.05 -14.65 2.20
C GLN A 72 -22.55 -14.96 2.34
N GLN A 73 -22.90 -16.11 2.89
CA GLN A 73 -24.28 -16.47 3.18
C GLN A 73 -24.90 -15.59 4.27
N PHE A 74 -24.17 -15.30 5.34
CA PHE A 74 -24.60 -14.37 6.39
C PHE A 74 -24.89 -12.99 5.80
N TYR A 75 -24.00 -12.45 4.95
CA TYR A 75 -24.25 -11.16 4.27
C TYR A 75 -25.43 -11.22 3.30
N TYR A 76 -25.69 -12.35 2.67
CA TYR A 76 -26.88 -12.54 1.84
C TYR A 76 -28.16 -12.56 2.69
N GLU A 77 -28.15 -13.25 3.82
CA GLU A 77 -29.31 -13.42 4.70
C GLU A 77 -29.66 -12.15 5.48
N THR A 78 -28.65 -11.44 5.98
CA THR A 78 -28.83 -10.20 6.77
C THR A 78 -29.00 -8.95 5.91
N ASP A 79 -28.52 -8.99 4.67
CA ASP A 79 -28.52 -7.88 3.72
C ASP A 79 -28.05 -6.53 4.32
N PRO A 80 -26.82 -6.46 4.87
CA PRO A 80 -26.28 -5.23 5.40
C PRO A 80 -25.93 -4.27 4.25
N LYS A 81 -25.72 -2.99 4.58
CA LYS A 81 -25.03 -2.07 3.67
C LYS A 81 -23.63 -2.60 3.39
N ARG A 82 -23.26 -2.67 2.10
CA ARG A 82 -21.98 -3.23 1.65
C ARG A 82 -21.03 -2.12 1.24
N VAL A 83 -19.78 -2.25 1.66
CA VAL A 83 -18.70 -1.33 1.33
C VAL A 83 -17.86 -1.92 0.20
N TYR A 84 -17.63 -1.12 -0.84
CA TYR A 84 -16.83 -1.50 -2.01
C TYR A 84 -15.64 -0.57 -2.11
N TYR A 85 -14.46 -1.12 -1.88
CA TYR A 85 -13.20 -0.38 -1.96
C TYR A 85 -12.55 -0.62 -3.32
N LEU A 86 -12.59 0.38 -4.20
CA LEU A 86 -12.04 0.30 -5.55
C LEU A 86 -10.61 0.82 -5.54
N SER A 87 -9.66 -0.03 -5.95
CA SER A 87 -8.28 0.37 -6.11
C SER A 87 -7.60 -0.37 -7.25
N LEU A 88 -6.75 0.33 -7.99
CA LEU A 88 -5.89 -0.29 -9.00
C LEU A 88 -4.68 -1.01 -8.38
N GLU A 89 -4.48 -0.90 -7.05
CA GLU A 89 -3.37 -1.51 -6.34
C GLU A 89 -3.80 -2.22 -5.05
N PHE A 90 -3.34 -3.46 -4.87
CA PHE A 90 -3.41 -4.20 -3.60
C PHE A 90 -2.06 -4.86 -3.33
N TYR A 91 -1.22 -4.23 -2.50
CA TYR A 91 0.12 -4.74 -2.23
C TYR A 91 0.08 -5.78 -1.10
N MET A 92 -0.44 -6.96 -1.40
CA MET A 92 -0.82 -7.98 -0.40
C MET A 92 0.38 -8.63 0.30
N GLY A 93 1.46 -8.90 -0.44
CA GLY A 93 2.59 -9.69 0.03
C GLY A 93 2.25 -11.18 0.09
N ARG A 94 2.90 -11.92 1.00
CA ARG A 94 2.64 -13.34 1.27
C ARG A 94 1.38 -13.54 2.11
N THR A 95 0.64 -14.63 1.89
CA THR A 95 -0.70 -14.87 2.49
C THR A 95 -0.70 -16.01 3.50
N LEU A 96 0.22 -16.98 3.41
CA LEU A 96 0.22 -18.19 4.23
C LEU A 96 0.25 -17.88 5.73
N GLN A 97 1.29 -17.18 6.19
CA GLN A 97 1.49 -16.87 7.61
C GLN A 97 0.39 -15.94 8.16
N ASN A 98 -0.04 -14.95 7.38
CA ASN A 98 -1.14 -14.06 7.77
C ASN A 98 -2.46 -14.82 7.95
N THR A 99 -2.73 -15.80 7.10
CA THR A 99 -3.90 -16.67 7.24
C THR A 99 -3.81 -17.53 8.50
N MET A 100 -2.66 -18.15 8.75
CA MET A 100 -2.44 -18.96 9.94
C MET A 100 -2.62 -18.14 11.23
N ILE A 101 -2.12 -16.91 11.27
CA ILE A 101 -2.30 -15.98 12.39
C ILE A 101 -3.78 -15.62 12.58
N ASN A 102 -4.47 -15.16 11.53
CA ASN A 102 -5.86 -14.72 11.65
C ASN A 102 -6.82 -15.86 12.02
N LEU A 103 -6.46 -17.11 11.71
CA LEU A 103 -7.21 -18.31 12.11
C LEU A 103 -6.78 -18.92 13.45
N GLY A 104 -5.69 -18.47 14.06
CA GLY A 104 -5.12 -19.07 15.28
C GLY A 104 -4.54 -20.47 15.05
N LEU A 105 -3.98 -20.74 13.87
CA LEU A 105 -3.46 -22.05 13.46
C LEU A 105 -1.93 -22.13 13.41
N GLN A 106 -1.20 -21.02 13.65
CA GLN A 106 0.26 -20.96 13.47
C GLN A 106 0.99 -22.06 14.25
N ASN A 107 0.79 -22.17 15.57
CA ASN A 107 1.49 -23.17 16.38
C ASN A 107 1.10 -24.62 16.01
N ALA A 108 -0.16 -24.85 15.62
CA ALA A 108 -0.60 -26.18 15.22
C ALA A 108 0.01 -26.60 13.88
N CYS A 109 0.18 -25.66 12.95
CA CYS A 109 0.86 -25.91 11.68
C CYS A 109 2.35 -26.12 11.89
N ASP A 110 3.00 -25.31 12.72
CA ASP A 110 4.42 -25.45 13.05
C ASP A 110 4.75 -26.85 13.60
N GLU A 111 4.00 -27.28 14.63
CA GLU A 111 4.16 -28.61 15.22
C GLU A 111 3.86 -29.74 14.21
N ALA A 112 2.84 -29.58 13.37
CA ALA A 112 2.50 -30.56 12.34
C ALA A 112 3.63 -30.73 11.30
N ILE A 113 4.18 -29.62 10.81
CA ILE A 113 5.26 -29.58 9.82
C ILE A 113 6.57 -30.10 10.44
N TYR A 114 6.87 -29.72 11.69
CA TYR A 114 8.00 -30.25 12.44
C TYR A 114 7.95 -31.78 12.59
N GLN A 115 6.81 -32.34 12.98
CA GLN A 115 6.64 -33.79 13.09
C GLN A 115 6.71 -34.53 11.74
N LEU A 116 6.53 -33.81 10.63
CA LEU A 116 6.76 -34.33 9.28
C LEU A 116 8.23 -34.22 8.86
N GLY A 117 9.11 -33.62 9.67
CA GLY A 117 10.53 -33.45 9.40
C GLY A 117 10.85 -32.29 8.45
N LEU A 118 10.01 -31.25 8.47
CA LEU A 118 10.13 -30.06 7.63
C LEU A 118 10.24 -28.80 8.51
N ASP A 119 10.80 -27.72 7.96
CA ASP A 119 10.87 -26.40 8.62
C ASP A 119 9.82 -25.47 8.01
N MET A 120 8.96 -24.87 8.83
CA MET A 120 7.87 -24.01 8.36
C MET A 120 8.39 -22.68 7.79
N GLU A 121 9.45 -22.09 8.34
CA GLU A 121 10.01 -20.83 7.85
C GLU A 121 10.57 -21.01 6.42
N ASP A 122 11.23 -22.14 6.16
CA ASP A 122 11.71 -22.49 4.81
C ASP A 122 10.55 -22.62 3.80
N LEU A 123 9.39 -23.13 4.23
CA LEU A 123 8.20 -23.22 3.39
C LEU A 123 7.52 -21.86 3.17
N GLU A 124 7.46 -21.01 4.19
CA GLU A 124 6.96 -19.64 4.08
C GLU A 124 7.80 -18.80 3.09
N GLU A 125 9.12 -19.05 3.01
CA GLU A 125 10.00 -18.39 2.04
C GLU A 125 9.77 -18.82 0.58
N MET A 126 9.12 -19.97 0.34
CA MET A 126 8.77 -20.43 -1.02
C MET A 126 7.60 -19.67 -1.64
N GLU A 127 6.80 -18.97 -0.82
CA GLU A 127 5.66 -18.18 -1.28
C GLU A 127 6.14 -16.92 -2.00
N GLU A 128 5.61 -16.69 -3.20
CA GLU A 128 5.83 -15.44 -3.95
C GLU A 128 4.94 -14.33 -3.37
N ASP A 129 5.44 -13.10 -3.31
CA ASP A 129 4.61 -11.93 -2.96
C ASP A 129 3.55 -11.71 -4.05
N ALA A 130 2.27 -11.53 -3.66
CA ALA A 130 1.28 -10.94 -4.55
C ALA A 130 1.55 -9.42 -4.69
N GLY A 131 2.48 -9.08 -5.58
CA GLY A 131 3.00 -7.74 -5.86
C GLY A 131 2.06 -6.84 -6.66
N LEU A 132 0.75 -6.86 -6.37
CA LEU A 132 -0.28 -6.16 -7.13
C LEU A 132 -0.40 -4.67 -6.75
N GLY A 133 0.67 -4.06 -6.24
CA GLY A 133 0.75 -2.65 -5.88
C GLY A 133 2.20 -2.17 -5.86
N ASN A 134 2.39 -0.86 -5.98
CA ASN A 134 3.72 -0.24 -6.11
C ASN A 134 4.32 0.18 -4.77
N GLY A 135 3.48 0.63 -3.82
CA GLY A 135 3.96 1.28 -2.61
C GLY A 135 2.90 1.52 -1.56
N GLY A 136 2.91 2.73 -0.98
CA GLY A 136 2.07 3.10 0.17
C GLY A 136 0.57 2.95 -0.08
N LEU A 137 0.08 3.39 -1.24
CA LEU A 137 -1.33 3.34 -1.64
C LEU A 137 -1.85 1.90 -1.70
N GLY A 138 -1.18 1.02 -2.47
CA GLY A 138 -1.55 -0.40 -2.53
C GLY A 138 -1.42 -1.12 -1.19
N ARG A 139 -0.42 -0.77 -0.36
CA ARG A 139 -0.24 -1.39 0.96
C ARG A 139 -1.28 -0.93 1.97
N LEU A 140 -1.74 0.32 1.88
CA LEU A 140 -2.85 0.85 2.67
C LEU A 140 -4.14 0.07 2.36
N ALA A 141 -4.47 -0.10 1.08
CA ALA A 141 -5.61 -0.89 0.64
C ALA A 141 -5.57 -2.32 1.23
N ALA A 142 -4.41 -2.97 1.21
CA ALA A 142 -4.23 -4.29 1.82
C ALA A 142 -4.39 -4.30 3.35
N CYS A 143 -3.93 -3.26 4.07
CA CYS A 143 -4.18 -3.12 5.52
C CYS A 143 -5.68 -2.89 5.81
N PHE A 144 -6.35 -2.09 4.98
CA PHE A 144 -7.78 -1.81 5.10
C PHE A 144 -8.63 -3.06 4.92
N LEU A 145 -8.29 -3.94 3.96
CA LEU A 145 -8.99 -5.22 3.80
C LEU A 145 -8.92 -6.09 5.07
N ASP A 146 -7.75 -6.18 5.69
CA ASP A 146 -7.54 -6.95 6.93
C ASP A 146 -8.33 -6.33 8.11
N SER A 147 -8.34 -4.99 8.25
CA SER A 147 -9.13 -4.29 9.25
C SER A 147 -10.63 -4.42 9.03
N MET A 148 -11.14 -4.26 7.80
CA MET A 148 -12.56 -4.43 7.49
C MET A 148 -13.06 -5.84 7.81
N ALA A 149 -12.24 -6.87 7.54
CA ALA A 149 -12.56 -8.25 7.91
C ALA A 149 -12.53 -8.46 9.43
N THR A 150 -11.54 -7.87 10.13
CA THR A 150 -11.40 -7.96 11.59
C THR A 150 -12.54 -7.27 12.33
N LEU A 151 -13.03 -6.15 11.81
CA LEU A 151 -14.16 -5.37 12.33
C LEU A 151 -15.54 -5.88 11.89
N GLY A 152 -15.60 -7.03 11.21
CA GLY A 152 -16.86 -7.68 10.81
C GLY A 152 -17.66 -6.94 9.73
N LEU A 153 -17.06 -5.95 9.04
CA LEU A 153 -17.73 -5.14 8.03
C LEU A 153 -17.97 -5.96 6.75
N ALA A 154 -19.16 -5.81 6.16
CA ALA A 154 -19.53 -6.43 4.88
C ALA A 154 -18.85 -5.73 3.70
N ALA A 155 -17.54 -5.90 3.59
CA ALA A 155 -16.69 -5.15 2.68
C ALA A 155 -16.02 -6.03 1.61
N TYR A 156 -15.78 -5.42 0.45
CA TYR A 156 -15.16 -6.06 -0.71
C TYR A 156 -14.09 -5.15 -1.28
N GLY A 157 -12.90 -5.70 -1.54
CA GLY A 157 -11.87 -5.04 -2.34
C GLY A 157 -12.04 -5.38 -3.81
N TYR A 158 -12.03 -4.38 -4.70
CA TYR A 158 -12.09 -4.59 -6.15
C TYR A 158 -10.87 -4.00 -6.84
N GLY A 159 -10.21 -4.80 -7.66
CA GLY A 159 -9.00 -4.42 -8.39
C GLY A 159 -8.76 -5.25 -9.65
N ILE A 160 -7.54 -5.20 -10.17
CA ILE A 160 -7.13 -5.96 -11.36
C ILE A 160 -6.20 -7.10 -10.96
N ARG A 161 -6.40 -8.26 -11.57
CA ARG A 161 -5.50 -9.41 -11.43
C ARG A 161 -4.38 -9.29 -12.45
N TYR A 162 -3.35 -8.51 -12.13
CA TYR A 162 -2.19 -8.38 -13.00
C TYR A 162 -1.44 -9.70 -13.12
N GLU A 163 -1.14 -10.10 -14.36
CA GLU A 163 -0.31 -11.28 -14.63
C GLU A 163 1.12 -11.07 -14.12
N TYR A 164 1.64 -9.86 -14.34
CA TYR A 164 2.91 -9.38 -13.81
C TYR A 164 2.66 -8.22 -12.84
N GLY A 165 3.09 -8.39 -11.59
CA GLY A 165 3.02 -7.37 -10.56
C GLY A 165 4.01 -6.22 -10.79
N ILE A 166 4.43 -5.55 -9.71
CA ILE A 166 5.53 -4.60 -9.76
C ILE A 166 6.85 -5.34 -10.08
N PHE A 167 7.52 -4.94 -11.16
CA PHE A 167 8.75 -5.58 -11.65
C PHE A 167 9.72 -5.99 -10.53
N ASN A 168 10.39 -7.13 -10.70
CA ASN A 168 11.49 -7.53 -9.84
C ASN A 168 12.71 -6.65 -10.13
N GLN A 169 13.23 -6.01 -9.09
CA GLN A 169 14.38 -5.14 -9.20
C GLN A 169 15.66 -5.98 -9.10
N LYS A 170 16.57 -5.83 -10.06
CA LYS A 170 17.94 -6.32 -9.97
C LYS A 170 18.94 -5.17 -9.98
N ILE A 171 20.01 -5.29 -9.22
CA ILE A 171 21.12 -4.33 -9.24
C ILE A 171 22.29 -4.92 -10.04
N LYS A 172 22.45 -4.48 -11.28
CA LYS A 172 23.55 -4.89 -12.18
C LYS A 172 24.51 -3.73 -12.34
N GLU A 173 25.77 -3.94 -11.94
CA GLU A 173 26.81 -2.89 -11.95
C GLU A 173 26.38 -1.58 -11.24
N GLY A 174 25.56 -1.70 -10.18
CA GLY A 174 25.02 -0.56 -9.43
C GLY A 174 23.80 0.12 -10.06
N TRP A 175 23.32 -0.34 -11.21
CA TRP A 175 22.09 0.16 -11.84
C TRP A 175 20.90 -0.74 -11.56
N GLN A 176 19.73 -0.12 -11.42
CA GLN A 176 18.47 -0.85 -11.45
C GLN A 176 18.21 -1.42 -12.84
N VAL A 177 17.88 -2.70 -12.89
CA VAL A 177 17.36 -3.43 -14.04
C VAL A 177 16.00 -4.02 -13.65
N GLU A 178 15.01 -3.82 -14.51
CA GLU A 178 13.67 -4.35 -14.33
C GLU A 178 13.54 -5.74 -14.95
N GLU A 179 13.09 -6.72 -14.17
CA GLU A 179 12.71 -8.05 -14.65
C GLU A 179 11.23 -8.29 -14.36
N ALA A 180 10.52 -9.02 -15.22
CA ALA A 180 9.10 -9.27 -15.05
C ALA A 180 8.82 -10.02 -13.75
N ASP A 181 7.74 -9.64 -13.05
CA ASP A 181 7.30 -10.31 -11.82
C ASP A 181 6.29 -11.42 -12.13
N ASP A 182 6.79 -12.61 -12.47
CA ASP A 182 5.98 -13.77 -12.86
C ASP A 182 5.49 -14.57 -11.63
N TRP A 183 4.77 -13.88 -10.74
CA TRP A 183 4.28 -14.43 -9.47
C TRP A 183 3.25 -15.57 -9.64
N LEU A 184 2.62 -15.65 -10.82
CA LEU A 184 1.61 -16.68 -11.15
C LEU A 184 2.20 -17.92 -11.83
N ARG A 185 3.49 -17.93 -12.16
CA ARG A 185 4.16 -19.02 -12.89
C ARG A 185 3.85 -20.43 -12.37
N HIS A 186 3.83 -20.57 -11.05
CA HIS A 186 3.62 -21.85 -10.36
C HIS A 186 2.18 -22.03 -9.87
N GLY A 187 1.28 -21.11 -10.22
CA GLY A 187 -0.06 -21.00 -9.68
C GLY A 187 -0.14 -20.22 -8.37
N ASN A 188 -1.34 -19.70 -8.07
CA ASN A 188 -1.65 -19.04 -6.82
C ASN A 188 -2.69 -19.90 -6.06
N PRO A 189 -2.34 -20.52 -4.92
CA PRO A 189 -3.25 -21.44 -4.24
C PRO A 189 -4.42 -20.70 -3.57
N TRP A 190 -4.33 -19.39 -3.36
CA TRP A 190 -5.31 -18.61 -2.60
C TRP A 190 -6.50 -18.13 -3.42
N GLU A 191 -6.33 -17.92 -4.72
CA GLU A 191 -7.39 -17.41 -5.58
C GLU A 191 -8.38 -18.50 -6.01
N LYS A 192 -9.61 -18.09 -6.29
CA LYS A 192 -10.64 -18.92 -6.91
C LYS A 192 -11.19 -18.20 -8.13
N ALA A 193 -10.93 -18.75 -9.31
CA ALA A 193 -11.57 -18.32 -10.55
C ALA A 193 -13.09 -18.52 -10.49
N ARG A 194 -13.84 -17.55 -10.99
CA ARG A 194 -15.30 -17.53 -11.06
C ARG A 194 -15.80 -17.25 -12.48
N PRO A 195 -15.49 -18.12 -13.46
CA PRO A 195 -15.89 -17.94 -14.86
C PRO A 195 -17.42 -17.77 -15.03
N GLU A 196 -18.22 -18.30 -14.11
CA GLU A 196 -19.67 -18.14 -14.06
C GLU A 196 -20.16 -16.68 -13.91
N TYR A 197 -19.27 -15.77 -13.49
CA TYR A 197 -19.56 -14.34 -13.30
C TYR A 197 -18.76 -13.44 -14.27
N MET A 198 -18.39 -13.95 -15.46
CA MET A 198 -17.77 -13.11 -16.49
C MET A 198 -18.73 -12.01 -16.96
N LEU A 199 -18.20 -10.79 -17.12
CA LEU A 199 -18.97 -9.61 -17.50
C LEU A 199 -18.34 -8.92 -18.72
N PRO A 200 -19.13 -8.38 -19.67
CA PRO A 200 -18.60 -7.61 -20.78
C PRO A 200 -18.20 -6.20 -20.33
N VAL A 201 -17.09 -5.70 -20.89
CA VAL A 201 -16.61 -4.33 -20.79
C VAL A 201 -16.43 -3.80 -22.21
N HIS A 202 -16.88 -2.59 -22.45
CA HIS A 202 -16.92 -1.98 -23.77
C HIS A 202 -15.85 -0.89 -23.91
N PHE A 203 -15.27 -0.74 -25.11
CA PHE A 203 -14.34 0.33 -25.45
C PHE A 203 -14.65 0.87 -26.85
N TYR A 204 -14.20 2.09 -27.13
CA TYR A 204 -14.35 2.77 -28.42
C TYR A 204 -15.82 2.97 -28.81
N GLY A 205 -16.17 2.68 -30.07
CA GLY A 205 -17.52 2.83 -30.60
C GLY A 205 -17.96 4.30 -30.72
N ARG A 206 -19.27 4.50 -30.71
CA ARG A 206 -19.89 5.82 -30.89
C ARG A 206 -21.22 5.92 -30.16
N VAL A 207 -21.69 7.14 -29.97
CA VAL A 207 -23.00 7.40 -29.36
C VAL A 207 -24.04 7.63 -30.44
N GLU A 208 -25.15 6.89 -30.38
CA GLU A 208 -26.36 7.15 -31.16
C GLU A 208 -27.42 7.81 -30.28
N GLU A 209 -27.96 8.93 -30.74
CA GLU A 209 -29.13 9.54 -30.11
C GLU A 209 -30.41 9.00 -30.73
N SER A 210 -31.33 8.54 -29.87
CA SER A 210 -32.65 8.08 -30.28
C SER A 210 -33.74 8.75 -29.43
N LYS A 211 -35.00 8.60 -29.83
CA LYS A 211 -36.15 9.08 -29.03
C LYS A 211 -36.21 8.44 -27.64
N GLU A 212 -35.56 7.29 -27.44
CA GLU A 212 -35.51 6.53 -26.18
C GLU A 212 -34.25 6.82 -25.34
N GLY A 213 -33.46 7.82 -25.75
CA GLY A 213 -32.20 8.22 -25.14
C GLY A 213 -30.97 7.82 -25.94
N ALA A 214 -29.80 8.15 -25.38
CA ALA A 214 -28.50 7.83 -25.96
C ALA A 214 -28.19 6.33 -25.83
N ARG A 215 -27.51 5.76 -26.83
CA ARG A 215 -27.01 4.38 -26.82
C ARG A 215 -25.54 4.37 -27.23
N TRP A 216 -24.72 3.62 -26.50
CA TRP A 216 -23.32 3.39 -26.85
C TRP A 216 -23.20 2.12 -27.69
N VAL A 217 -22.86 2.27 -28.97
CA VAL A 217 -22.90 1.21 -29.99
C VAL A 217 -21.56 1.06 -30.70
N ASP A 218 -21.43 0.00 -31.51
CA ASP A 218 -20.23 -0.32 -32.29
C ASP A 218 -18.94 -0.41 -31.47
N THR A 219 -19.06 -0.95 -30.24
CA THR A 219 -17.97 -1.04 -29.27
C THR A 219 -17.13 -2.29 -29.47
N GLN A 220 -15.85 -2.21 -29.09
CA GLN A 220 -15.02 -3.39 -28.88
C GLN A 220 -15.32 -3.97 -27.50
N VAL A 221 -15.54 -5.28 -27.42
CA VAL A 221 -15.86 -5.98 -26.16
C VAL A 221 -14.64 -6.72 -25.62
N VAL A 222 -14.38 -6.55 -24.33
CA VAL A 222 -13.44 -7.34 -23.53
C VAL A 222 -14.22 -7.98 -22.39
N LEU A 223 -13.95 -9.24 -22.07
CA LEU A 223 -14.57 -9.94 -20.95
C LEU A 223 -13.75 -9.74 -19.68
N ALA A 224 -14.42 -9.43 -18.57
CA ALA A 224 -13.84 -9.36 -17.24
C ALA A 224 -14.15 -10.66 -16.47
N MET A 225 -13.13 -11.49 -16.26
CA MET A 225 -13.26 -12.72 -15.47
C MET A 225 -12.84 -12.47 -14.02
N PRO A 226 -13.73 -12.70 -13.03
CA PRO A 226 -13.40 -12.49 -11.63
C PRO A 226 -12.57 -13.65 -11.05
N TYR A 227 -11.59 -13.28 -10.24
CA TYR A 227 -10.87 -14.15 -9.32
C TYR A 227 -11.06 -13.62 -7.90
N ASP A 228 -11.53 -14.50 -7.02
CA ASP A 228 -11.79 -14.16 -5.63
C ASP A 228 -10.67 -14.68 -4.73
N THR A 229 -10.13 -13.82 -3.87
CA THR A 229 -9.17 -14.17 -2.81
C THR A 229 -9.81 -13.91 -1.44
N PRO A 230 -9.83 -14.91 -0.53
CA PRO A 230 -10.39 -14.75 0.80
C PRO A 230 -9.54 -13.84 1.68
N ILE A 231 -10.18 -12.96 2.44
CA ILE A 231 -9.54 -12.05 3.41
C ILE A 231 -10.05 -12.38 4.82
N PRO A 232 -9.31 -13.17 5.62
CA PRO A 232 -9.75 -13.54 6.97
C PRO A 232 -9.56 -12.40 7.96
N GLY A 233 -10.55 -12.16 8.81
CA GLY A 233 -10.45 -11.28 9.97
C GLY A 233 -9.76 -11.98 11.16
N TYR A 234 -9.14 -11.20 12.04
CA TYR A 234 -8.39 -11.74 13.18
C TYR A 234 -9.31 -12.40 14.22
N MET A 235 -9.27 -13.73 14.31
CA MET A 235 -9.94 -14.56 15.31
C MET A 235 -11.45 -14.25 15.49
N ASN A 236 -12.15 -13.96 14.38
CA ASN A 236 -13.60 -13.66 14.39
C ASN A 236 -14.43 -14.51 13.42
N ASN A 237 -13.79 -15.42 12.65
CA ASN A 237 -14.37 -16.27 11.60
C ASN A 237 -14.98 -15.53 10.40
N THR A 238 -14.92 -14.20 10.35
CA THR A 238 -15.30 -13.43 9.17
C THR A 238 -14.25 -13.60 8.08
N VAL A 239 -14.67 -13.94 6.87
CA VAL A 239 -13.80 -13.98 5.70
C VAL A 239 -14.43 -13.17 4.58
N ASN A 240 -13.89 -11.97 4.38
CA ASN A 240 -14.27 -11.06 3.30
C ASN A 240 -13.66 -11.50 1.96
N THR A 241 -13.97 -10.76 0.90
CA THR A 241 -13.51 -11.08 -0.46
C THR A 241 -12.76 -9.91 -1.06
N MET A 242 -11.55 -10.17 -1.56
CA MET A 242 -10.92 -9.34 -2.58
C MET A 242 -11.21 -9.96 -3.95
N ARG A 243 -11.86 -9.21 -4.83
CA ARG A 243 -12.19 -9.62 -6.19
C ARG A 243 -11.31 -8.90 -7.19
N LEU A 244 -10.56 -9.65 -7.98
CA LEU A 244 -9.65 -9.13 -8.98
C LEU A 244 -10.09 -9.55 -10.38
N TRP A 245 -10.16 -8.59 -11.31
CA TRP A 245 -10.60 -8.84 -12.68
C TRP A 245 -9.42 -9.17 -13.59
N SER A 246 -9.57 -10.24 -14.38
CA SER A 246 -8.66 -10.61 -15.48
C SER A 246 -9.35 -10.34 -16.81
N ALA A 247 -8.67 -9.61 -17.70
CA ALA A 247 -9.16 -9.33 -19.04
C ALA A 247 -9.03 -10.57 -19.92
N ARG A 248 -10.09 -10.91 -20.64
CA ARG A 248 -10.18 -12.02 -21.58
C ARG A 248 -10.80 -11.52 -22.88
N ALA A 249 -10.29 -11.99 -24.00
CA ALA A 249 -11.00 -11.75 -25.26
C ALA A 249 -12.29 -12.60 -25.30
N PRO A 250 -13.36 -12.12 -25.96
CA PRO A 250 -14.51 -12.96 -26.25
C PRO A 250 -14.11 -14.14 -27.15
N ASN A 251 -14.83 -15.26 -27.03
CA ASN A 251 -14.62 -16.46 -27.84
C ASN A 251 -15.18 -16.33 -29.27
N ASP A 252 -15.40 -15.10 -29.75
CA ASP A 252 -15.91 -14.82 -31.07
C ASP A 252 -14.81 -15.11 -32.09
N PHE A 253 -14.60 -16.41 -32.33
CA PHE A 253 -13.74 -16.91 -33.38
C PHE A 253 -14.34 -16.44 -34.70
N ASN A 254 -13.81 -15.33 -35.22
CA ASN A 254 -14.34 -14.72 -36.44
C ASN A 254 -13.93 -15.60 -37.64
N LEU A 255 -14.74 -16.63 -37.91
CA LEU A 255 -14.58 -17.56 -39.03
C LEU A 255 -14.44 -16.82 -40.36
N LYS A 256 -14.98 -15.60 -40.49
CA LYS A 256 -14.76 -14.75 -41.67
C LYS A 256 -13.28 -14.38 -41.81
N ASP A 257 -12.66 -13.80 -40.78
CA ASP A 257 -11.25 -13.38 -40.81
C ASP A 257 -10.32 -14.59 -40.97
N PHE A 258 -10.69 -15.72 -40.35
CA PHE A 258 -9.99 -16.99 -40.52
C PHE A 258 -10.05 -17.52 -41.96
N ASN A 259 -11.21 -17.41 -42.62
CA ASN A 259 -11.40 -17.89 -44.00
C ASN A 259 -10.72 -17.01 -45.06
N VAL A 260 -10.32 -15.77 -44.73
CA VAL A 260 -9.55 -14.90 -45.65
C VAL A 260 -8.03 -15.03 -45.47
N GLY A 261 -7.56 -15.91 -44.57
CA GLY A 261 -6.13 -16.18 -44.34
C GLY A 261 -5.47 -15.29 -43.29
N ASP A 262 -6.23 -14.46 -42.56
CA ASP A 262 -5.70 -13.51 -41.57
C ASP A 262 -5.67 -14.10 -40.14
N TYR A 263 -5.11 -15.31 -40.01
CA TYR A 263 -5.05 -16.02 -38.73
C TYR A 263 -4.24 -15.26 -37.68
N ILE A 264 -3.22 -14.52 -38.13
CA ILE A 264 -2.29 -13.80 -37.27
C ILE A 264 -3.03 -12.66 -36.56
N GLN A 265 -3.84 -11.89 -37.30
CA GLN A 265 -4.52 -10.72 -36.75
C GLN A 265 -5.53 -11.11 -35.65
N ALA A 266 -6.31 -12.18 -35.84
CA ALA A 266 -7.26 -12.65 -34.83
C ALA A 266 -6.58 -13.05 -33.49
N VAL A 267 -5.36 -13.58 -33.54
CA VAL A 267 -4.57 -13.91 -32.34
C VAL A 267 -3.92 -12.66 -31.74
N LEU A 268 -3.51 -11.69 -32.55
CA LEU A 268 -2.99 -10.41 -32.09
C LEU A 268 -4.07 -9.60 -31.35
N ASP A 269 -5.30 -9.56 -31.87
CA ASP A 269 -6.42 -8.84 -31.26
C ASP A 269 -6.79 -9.41 -29.88
N ARG A 270 -6.68 -10.74 -29.73
CA ARG A 270 -6.83 -11.41 -28.44
C ARG A 270 -5.78 -10.91 -27.44
N ASN A 271 -4.52 -10.81 -27.84
CA ASN A 271 -3.45 -10.31 -26.98
C ASN A 271 -3.65 -8.84 -26.60
N LEU A 272 -4.22 -8.02 -27.48
CA LEU A 272 -4.52 -6.61 -27.19
C LEU A 272 -5.61 -6.47 -26.11
N ALA A 273 -6.62 -7.34 -26.10
CA ALA A 273 -7.62 -7.38 -25.03
C ALA A 273 -7.01 -7.85 -23.69
N GLU A 274 -6.22 -8.92 -23.71
CA GLU A 274 -5.60 -9.51 -22.51
C GLU A 274 -4.49 -8.60 -21.92
N ASN A 275 -3.93 -7.67 -22.70
CA ASN A 275 -2.94 -6.68 -22.25
C ASN A 275 -3.42 -5.81 -21.08
N ILE A 276 -4.73 -5.57 -20.96
CA ILE A 276 -5.30 -4.72 -19.92
C ILE A 276 -4.91 -5.22 -18.53
N SER A 277 -4.99 -6.54 -18.28
CA SER A 277 -4.61 -7.12 -16.99
C SER A 277 -3.20 -7.72 -17.00
N ARG A 278 -2.30 -7.28 -17.89
CA ARG A 278 -0.97 -7.89 -18.02
C ARG A 278 0.04 -7.34 -17.02
N VAL A 279 0.24 -6.02 -16.97
CA VAL A 279 1.26 -5.39 -16.10
C VAL A 279 0.70 -4.24 -15.28
N LEU A 280 1.14 -4.15 -14.04
CA LEU A 280 0.87 -3.04 -13.14
C LEU A 280 1.65 -1.78 -13.57
N TYR A 281 0.93 -0.72 -13.95
CA TYR A 281 1.44 0.55 -14.52
C TYR A 281 2.37 0.37 -15.74
N PRO A 282 1.84 0.38 -16.97
CA PRO A 282 2.69 0.49 -18.14
C PRO A 282 3.45 1.82 -18.15
N ASN A 283 4.61 1.86 -18.83
CA ASN A 283 5.33 3.10 -19.07
C ASN A 283 4.44 4.04 -19.89
N ASP A 284 4.07 5.19 -19.32
CA ASP A 284 3.11 6.16 -19.86
C ASP A 284 3.77 7.35 -20.55
N ASN A 285 5.09 7.29 -20.77
CA ASN A 285 5.82 8.31 -21.55
C ASN A 285 5.40 8.36 -23.03
N PHE A 286 4.64 7.38 -23.52
CA PHE A 286 4.12 7.29 -24.89
C PHE A 286 2.60 7.17 -24.90
N PHE A 287 1.97 7.52 -26.03
CA PHE A 287 0.51 7.59 -26.16
C PHE A 287 -0.18 6.24 -25.87
N GLU A 288 0.38 5.15 -26.38
CA GLU A 288 -0.14 3.79 -26.19
C GLU A 288 -0.14 3.37 -24.71
N GLY A 289 0.86 3.83 -23.94
CA GLY A 289 0.94 3.59 -22.50
C GLY A 289 -0.16 4.32 -21.73
N LYS A 290 -0.46 5.56 -22.13
CA LYS A 290 -1.55 6.37 -21.58
C LYS A 290 -2.92 5.76 -21.86
N GLU A 291 -3.14 5.31 -23.10
CA GLU A 291 -4.39 4.64 -23.47
C GLU A 291 -4.58 3.32 -22.71
N LEU A 292 -3.54 2.49 -22.60
CA LEU A 292 -3.61 1.24 -21.84
C LEU A 292 -3.94 1.49 -20.36
N ARG A 293 -3.38 2.55 -19.77
CA ARG A 293 -3.69 2.95 -18.39
C ARG A 293 -5.16 3.33 -18.21
N LEU A 294 -5.70 4.18 -19.08
CA LEU A 294 -7.13 4.53 -19.04
C LEU A 294 -8.04 3.31 -19.29
N LYS A 295 -7.62 2.36 -20.14
CA LYS A 295 -8.31 1.07 -20.30
C LYS A 295 -8.33 0.26 -19.02
N GLN A 296 -7.23 0.20 -18.27
CA GLN A 296 -7.17 -0.46 -16.95
C GLN A 296 -8.17 0.16 -15.97
N GLU A 297 -8.16 1.48 -15.86
CA GLU A 297 -9.06 2.24 -14.98
C GLU A 297 -10.52 1.99 -15.31
N TYR A 298 -10.91 2.11 -16.59
CA TYR A 298 -12.28 1.86 -16.98
C TYR A 298 -12.67 0.38 -16.85
N PHE A 299 -11.76 -0.55 -17.13
CA PHE A 299 -12.02 -1.99 -17.04
C PHE A 299 -12.41 -2.43 -15.65
N VAL A 300 -11.65 -2.04 -14.62
CA VAL A 300 -11.99 -2.37 -13.23
C VAL A 300 -13.31 -1.71 -12.82
N VAL A 301 -13.55 -0.47 -13.24
CA VAL A 301 -14.77 0.28 -12.92
C VAL A 301 -16.01 -0.39 -13.51
N ALA A 302 -16.01 -0.64 -14.82
CA ALA A 302 -17.17 -1.14 -15.54
C ALA A 302 -17.57 -2.55 -15.07
N ALA A 303 -16.59 -3.44 -14.88
CA ALA A 303 -16.84 -4.79 -14.36
C ALA A 303 -17.37 -4.76 -12.92
N THR A 304 -16.79 -3.90 -12.08
CA THR A 304 -17.16 -3.78 -10.66
C THR A 304 -18.57 -3.23 -10.47
N LEU A 305 -18.94 -2.15 -11.17
CA LEU A 305 -20.27 -1.56 -11.04
C LEU A 305 -21.37 -2.49 -11.50
N GLN A 306 -21.15 -3.23 -12.61
CA GLN A 306 -22.08 -4.28 -13.04
C GLN A 306 -22.26 -5.37 -11.97
N ASP A 307 -21.18 -5.81 -11.31
CA ASP A 307 -21.24 -6.81 -10.24
C ASP A 307 -21.95 -6.30 -8.98
N ILE A 308 -21.71 -5.03 -8.60
CA ILE A 308 -22.39 -4.35 -7.48
C ILE A 308 -23.89 -4.25 -7.74
N ILE A 309 -24.28 -3.76 -8.92
CA ILE A 309 -25.70 -3.57 -9.29
C ILE A 309 -26.41 -4.93 -9.36
N ARG A 310 -25.76 -5.95 -9.93
CA ARG A 310 -26.27 -7.32 -9.93
C ARG A 310 -26.52 -7.83 -8.51
N ARG A 311 -25.57 -7.62 -7.59
CA ARG A 311 -25.72 -8.03 -6.18
C ARG A 311 -26.84 -7.29 -5.46
N PHE A 312 -26.95 -5.98 -5.67
CA PHE A 312 -28.05 -5.17 -5.15
C PHE A 312 -29.41 -5.69 -5.62
N LYS A 313 -29.55 -5.98 -6.92
CA LYS A 313 -30.80 -6.50 -7.51
C LYS A 313 -31.20 -7.90 -6.98
N ILE A 314 -30.23 -8.72 -6.57
CA ILE A 314 -30.47 -10.09 -6.06
C ILE A 314 -30.88 -10.10 -4.58
N SER A 315 -30.60 -9.05 -3.80
CA SER A 315 -30.82 -8.99 -2.35
C SER A 315 -32.29 -8.97 -1.89
N LYS A 316 -33.23 -9.35 -2.77
CA LYS A 316 -34.67 -9.32 -2.55
C LYS A 316 -35.14 -10.37 -1.53
N LYS A 317 -35.21 -9.99 -0.25
CA LYS A 317 -36.22 -10.57 0.64
C LYS A 317 -37.54 -9.82 0.48
N GLY A 318 -38.57 -10.49 -0.07
CA GLY A 318 -39.98 -10.10 0.10
C GLY A 318 -40.63 -9.19 -0.96
N SER A 319 -39.91 -8.65 -1.95
CA SER A 319 -40.49 -7.73 -2.95
C SER A 319 -40.73 -8.38 -4.32
N THR A 320 -41.98 -8.45 -4.75
CA THR A 320 -42.42 -8.97 -6.06
C THR A 320 -42.38 -7.93 -7.20
N GLY A 321 -42.13 -6.65 -6.88
CA GLY A 321 -42.08 -5.55 -7.86
C GLY A 321 -40.69 -5.25 -8.46
N PRO A 322 -40.59 -4.27 -9.38
CA PRO A 322 -39.32 -3.75 -9.91
C PRO A 322 -38.40 -3.26 -8.78
N VAL A 323 -37.08 -3.38 -8.94
CA VAL A 323 -36.11 -2.87 -7.96
C VAL A 323 -36.07 -1.35 -8.06
N SER A 324 -36.45 -0.65 -6.98
CA SER A 324 -36.16 0.79 -6.88
C SER A 324 -34.70 1.00 -6.48
N PHE A 325 -34.03 1.91 -7.19
CA PHE A 325 -32.67 2.34 -6.89
C PHE A 325 -32.59 3.45 -5.83
N ASP A 326 -33.73 3.95 -5.33
CA ASP A 326 -33.74 4.98 -4.28
C ASP A 326 -33.00 4.51 -3.02
N SER A 327 -33.09 3.20 -2.74
CA SER A 327 -32.42 2.51 -1.62
C SER A 327 -30.97 2.08 -1.90
N PHE A 328 -30.43 2.41 -3.09
CA PHE A 328 -29.09 1.99 -3.49
C PHE A 328 -28.01 2.56 -2.55
N PRO A 329 -27.98 3.86 -2.20
CA PRO A 329 -26.97 4.42 -1.31
C PRO A 329 -27.08 3.94 0.15
N GLU A 330 -28.24 3.43 0.56
CA GLU A 330 -28.49 2.82 1.87
C GLU A 330 -27.94 1.40 1.93
N LYS A 331 -27.70 0.77 0.77
CA LYS A 331 -27.17 -0.60 0.65
C LYS A 331 -25.76 -0.67 0.05
N VAL A 332 -25.27 0.40 -0.55
CA VAL A 332 -24.02 0.46 -1.29
C VAL A 332 -23.25 1.72 -0.91
N ALA A 333 -22.02 1.55 -0.44
CA ALA A 333 -21.01 2.61 -0.36
C ALA A 333 -19.82 2.24 -1.24
N ILE A 334 -19.36 3.18 -2.07
CA ILE A 334 -18.20 2.97 -2.94
C ILE A 334 -17.11 3.98 -2.58
N GLN A 335 -15.96 3.47 -2.14
CA GLN A 335 -14.79 4.28 -1.85
C GLN A 335 -13.83 4.28 -3.04
N LEU A 336 -13.48 5.47 -3.51
CA LEU A 336 -12.48 5.71 -4.53
C LEU A 336 -11.10 5.92 -3.88
N ASN A 337 -10.19 4.96 -4.09
CA ASN A 337 -8.81 5.07 -3.62
C ASN A 337 -7.95 5.83 -4.64
N ASP A 338 -7.79 7.13 -4.41
CA ASP A 338 -7.28 8.12 -5.37
C ASP A 338 -8.22 8.30 -6.59
N THR A 339 -7.71 8.95 -7.63
CA THR A 339 -8.42 9.32 -8.87
C THR A 339 -8.48 8.19 -9.90
N HIS A 340 -7.70 7.12 -9.72
CA HIS A 340 -7.67 6.00 -10.66
C HIS A 340 -9.06 5.38 -10.95
N PRO A 341 -9.95 5.15 -9.96
CA PRO A 341 -11.31 4.66 -10.22
C PRO A 341 -12.34 5.78 -10.47
N ALA A 342 -11.93 7.03 -10.75
CA ALA A 342 -12.84 8.19 -10.91
C ALA A 342 -13.91 7.99 -12.00
N MET A 343 -13.61 7.19 -13.02
CA MET A 343 -14.56 6.82 -14.07
C MET A 343 -15.79 6.06 -13.56
N ALA A 344 -15.80 5.61 -12.29
CA ALA A 344 -16.96 5.01 -11.65
C ALA A 344 -18.14 5.98 -11.55
N ILE A 345 -17.87 7.28 -11.38
CA ILE A 345 -18.91 8.31 -11.31
C ILE A 345 -19.68 8.39 -12.65
N PRO A 346 -19.04 8.67 -13.81
CA PRO A 346 -19.76 8.71 -15.07
C PRO A 346 -20.27 7.33 -15.53
N GLU A 347 -19.62 6.23 -15.17
CA GLU A 347 -20.14 4.89 -15.50
C GLU A 347 -21.42 4.56 -14.74
N LEU A 348 -21.52 4.90 -13.44
CA LEU A 348 -22.76 4.69 -12.69
C LEU A 348 -23.90 5.52 -13.26
N MET A 349 -23.62 6.78 -13.63
CA MET A 349 -24.57 7.65 -14.34
C MET A 349 -25.01 7.04 -15.67
N ARG A 350 -24.07 6.50 -16.46
CA ARG A 350 -24.37 5.83 -17.72
C ARG A 350 -25.32 4.65 -17.51
N VAL A 351 -25.04 3.79 -16.53
CA VAL A 351 -25.91 2.63 -16.24
C VAL A 351 -27.29 3.10 -15.79
N PHE A 352 -27.38 4.05 -14.85
CA PHE A 352 -28.68 4.52 -14.36
C PHE A 352 -29.51 5.22 -15.44
N VAL A 353 -28.92 6.11 -16.23
CA VAL A 353 -29.66 6.89 -17.23
C VAL A 353 -29.90 6.08 -18.50
N ASP A 354 -28.86 5.48 -19.08
CA ASP A 354 -28.96 4.86 -20.39
C ASP A 354 -29.61 3.47 -20.33
N ILE A 355 -29.38 2.70 -19.26
CA ILE A 355 -29.85 1.31 -19.12
C ILE A 355 -31.07 1.21 -18.21
N GLU A 356 -30.98 1.69 -16.97
CA GLU A 356 -32.06 1.60 -15.98
C GLU A 356 -33.14 2.68 -16.16
N LYS A 357 -32.91 3.64 -17.06
CA LYS A 357 -33.86 4.69 -17.47
C LYS A 357 -34.31 5.62 -16.34
N LEU A 358 -33.43 5.88 -15.37
CA LEU A 358 -33.64 6.93 -14.37
C LEU A 358 -33.51 8.30 -15.04
N ASP A 359 -34.27 9.27 -14.55
CA ASP A 359 -34.03 10.68 -14.89
C ASP A 359 -32.67 11.13 -14.35
N TRP A 360 -32.08 12.14 -15.02
CA TRP A 360 -30.72 12.59 -14.73
C TRP A 360 -30.54 13.04 -13.28
N ASP A 361 -31.50 13.79 -12.74
CA ASP A 361 -31.36 14.41 -11.41
C ASP A 361 -31.46 13.35 -10.31
N THR A 362 -32.37 12.39 -10.44
CA THR A 362 -32.45 11.22 -9.55
C THR A 362 -31.19 10.37 -9.61
N ALA A 363 -30.72 10.04 -10.82
CA ALA A 363 -29.48 9.28 -11.00
C ALA A 363 -28.26 9.98 -10.39
N TRP A 364 -28.17 11.31 -10.55
CA TRP A 364 -27.08 12.10 -10.01
C TRP A 364 -27.13 12.20 -8.48
N ALA A 365 -28.32 12.37 -7.90
CA ALA A 365 -28.50 12.36 -6.45
C ALA A 365 -28.07 11.04 -5.83
N ILE A 366 -28.48 9.90 -6.41
CA ILE A 366 -28.08 8.56 -5.97
C ILE A 366 -26.56 8.39 -6.10
N THR A 367 -25.98 8.79 -7.24
CA THR A 367 -24.56 8.70 -7.52
C THR A 367 -23.73 9.43 -6.46
N LYS A 368 -24.04 10.70 -6.19
CA LYS A 368 -23.31 11.50 -5.19
C LYS A 368 -23.35 10.88 -3.78
N ARG A 369 -24.52 10.39 -3.35
CA ARG A 369 -24.67 9.72 -2.04
C ARG A 369 -23.96 8.37 -1.94
N THR A 370 -23.61 7.76 -3.07
CA THR A 370 -22.94 6.44 -3.11
C THR A 370 -21.42 6.57 -3.00
N PHE A 371 -20.84 7.60 -3.65
CA PHE A 371 -19.39 7.72 -3.78
C PHE A 371 -18.75 8.60 -2.70
N ALA A 372 -17.60 8.16 -2.20
CA ALA A 372 -16.66 8.94 -1.40
C ALA A 372 -15.25 8.83 -2.00
N TYR A 373 -14.47 9.91 -1.91
CA TYR A 373 -13.15 10.05 -2.54
C TYR A 373 -12.05 10.29 -1.51
N THR A 374 -10.97 9.52 -1.58
CA THR A 374 -9.75 9.75 -0.79
C THR A 374 -8.63 10.26 -1.69
N ASN A 375 -8.06 11.42 -1.35
CA ASN A 375 -6.89 11.98 -2.02
C ASN A 375 -5.60 11.58 -1.29
N HIS A 376 -4.56 11.20 -2.04
CA HIS A 376 -3.27 10.76 -1.50
C HIS A 376 -2.08 11.64 -1.92
N THR A 377 -2.30 12.77 -2.59
CA THR A 377 -1.22 13.60 -3.12
C THR A 377 -1.62 15.06 -3.27
N VAL A 378 -0.66 15.93 -2.96
CA VAL A 378 -0.72 17.38 -3.19
C VAL A 378 0.10 17.81 -4.40
N LEU A 379 0.95 16.92 -4.93
CA LEU A 379 1.85 17.23 -6.03
C LEU A 379 1.05 17.36 -7.35
N PRO A 380 1.10 18.50 -8.06
CA PRO A 380 0.33 18.71 -9.29
C PRO A 380 0.62 17.66 -10.37
N GLU A 381 1.86 17.19 -10.46
CA GLU A 381 2.28 16.16 -11.43
C GLU A 381 1.66 14.78 -11.18
N ALA A 382 1.12 14.53 -9.98
CA ALA A 382 0.51 13.27 -9.60
C ALA A 382 -1.03 13.27 -9.74
N LEU A 383 -1.65 14.42 -10.05
CA LEU A 383 -3.09 14.52 -10.29
C LEU A 383 -3.42 14.13 -11.74
N GLU A 384 -4.31 13.16 -11.93
CA GLU A 384 -4.64 12.64 -13.25
C GLU A 384 -5.42 13.66 -14.09
N ARG A 385 -4.84 14.00 -15.25
CA ARG A 385 -5.39 14.94 -16.24
C ARG A 385 -5.42 14.30 -17.63
N TRP A 386 -6.52 13.63 -17.95
CA TRP A 386 -6.66 12.87 -19.20
C TRP A 386 -6.97 13.79 -20.38
N PRO A 387 -6.24 13.70 -21.52
CA PRO A 387 -6.57 14.45 -22.72
C PRO A 387 -7.99 14.15 -23.20
N VAL A 388 -8.76 15.18 -23.54
CA VAL A 388 -10.14 15.03 -24.00
C VAL A 388 -10.22 14.15 -25.25
N GLY A 389 -9.31 14.30 -26.22
CA GLY A 389 -9.32 13.49 -27.44
C GLY A 389 -9.11 11.99 -27.19
N LEU A 390 -8.40 11.63 -26.11
CA LEU A 390 -8.24 10.23 -25.71
C LEU A 390 -9.56 9.67 -25.18
N LEU A 391 -10.23 10.41 -24.29
CA LEU A 391 -11.55 10.03 -23.77
C LEU A 391 -12.63 10.01 -24.85
N GLU A 392 -12.58 10.95 -25.79
CA GLU A 392 -13.51 11.02 -26.92
C GLU A 392 -13.42 9.76 -27.80
N THR A 393 -12.20 9.28 -28.04
CA THR A 393 -11.96 8.07 -28.83
C THR A 393 -12.34 6.82 -28.05
N LEU A 394 -11.91 6.71 -26.79
CA LEU A 394 -12.01 5.46 -26.03
C LEU A 394 -13.36 5.29 -25.33
N LEU A 395 -13.94 6.37 -24.80
CA LEU A 395 -15.12 6.38 -23.92
C LEU A 395 -16.05 7.56 -24.29
N PRO A 396 -16.56 7.63 -25.54
CA PRO A 396 -17.28 8.80 -26.05
C PRO A 396 -18.54 9.13 -25.23
N ARG A 397 -19.25 8.10 -24.74
CA ARG A 397 -20.45 8.31 -23.91
C ARG A 397 -20.11 8.93 -22.56
N HIS A 398 -19.02 8.48 -21.92
CA HIS A 398 -18.58 9.01 -20.64
C HIS A 398 -18.14 10.45 -20.75
N LEU A 399 -17.47 10.82 -21.85
CA LEU A 399 -17.10 12.22 -22.10
C LEU A 399 -18.35 13.13 -22.18
N GLN A 400 -19.42 12.70 -22.86
CA GLN A 400 -20.69 13.45 -22.87
C GLN A 400 -21.29 13.61 -21.46
N ILE A 401 -21.26 12.54 -20.66
CA ILE A 401 -21.74 12.56 -19.27
C ILE A 401 -20.89 13.50 -18.42
N ILE A 402 -19.57 13.48 -18.56
CA ILE A 402 -18.63 14.38 -17.88
C ILE A 402 -18.91 15.83 -18.26
N TYR A 403 -19.14 16.15 -19.54
CA TYR A 403 -19.52 17.49 -19.95
C TYR A 403 -20.86 17.93 -19.36
N ARG A 404 -21.85 17.04 -19.27
CA ARG A 404 -23.14 17.35 -18.64
C ARG A 404 -23.00 17.58 -17.13
N ILE A 405 -22.17 16.80 -16.44
CA ILE A 405 -21.82 17.02 -15.02
C ILE A 405 -21.14 18.38 -14.86
N ASN A 406 -20.15 18.68 -15.71
CA ASN A 406 -19.44 19.96 -15.67
C ASN A 406 -20.38 21.14 -15.89
N GLN A 407 -21.26 21.07 -16.88
CA GLN A 407 -22.23 22.13 -17.16
C GLN A 407 -23.13 22.38 -15.94
N GLY A 408 -23.75 21.34 -15.38
CA GLY A 408 -24.61 21.48 -14.20
C GLY A 408 -23.86 22.01 -12.97
N HIS A 409 -22.60 21.60 -12.78
CA HIS A 409 -21.74 22.13 -11.74
C HIS A 409 -21.46 23.63 -11.93
N LEU A 410 -20.99 24.03 -13.11
CA LEU A 410 -20.63 25.42 -13.40
C LEU A 410 -21.85 26.36 -13.43
N ASP A 411 -23.02 25.89 -13.86
CA ASP A 411 -24.28 26.64 -13.75
C ASP A 411 -24.60 26.93 -12.27
N GLY A 412 -24.39 25.95 -11.39
CA GLY A 412 -24.51 26.12 -9.95
C GLY A 412 -23.51 27.13 -9.38
N ILE A 413 -22.24 27.07 -9.81
CA ILE A 413 -21.21 28.05 -9.40
C ILE A 413 -21.57 29.46 -9.88
N GLY A 414 -22.00 29.61 -11.14
CA GLY A 414 -22.38 30.90 -11.70
C GLY A 414 -23.59 31.53 -11.00
N ALA A 415 -24.53 30.70 -10.52
CA ALA A 415 -25.66 31.15 -9.72
C ALA A 415 -25.26 31.59 -8.30
N LEU A 416 -24.32 30.89 -7.66
CA LEU A 416 -23.86 31.20 -6.30
C LEU A 416 -22.84 32.35 -6.24
N PHE A 417 -22.01 32.50 -7.28
CA PHE A 417 -20.98 33.54 -7.37
C PHE A 417 -21.10 34.35 -8.67
N PRO A 418 -22.16 35.16 -8.85
CA PRO A 418 -22.36 35.92 -10.08
C PRO A 418 -21.18 36.86 -10.38
N GLY A 419 -20.58 36.71 -11.56
CA GLY A 419 -19.48 37.57 -12.03
C GLY A 419 -18.06 37.06 -11.75
N ASP A 420 -17.87 36.02 -10.93
CA ASP A 420 -16.53 35.43 -10.69
C ASP A 420 -16.17 34.39 -11.77
N LEU A 421 -15.90 34.87 -12.99
CA LEU A 421 -15.52 34.02 -14.12
C LEU A 421 -14.21 33.24 -13.88
N ASN A 422 -13.33 33.77 -13.02
CA ASN A 422 -12.07 33.11 -12.69
C ASN A 422 -12.32 31.86 -11.83
N ARG A 423 -13.23 31.93 -10.85
CA ARG A 423 -13.64 30.77 -10.06
C ARG A 423 -14.29 29.69 -10.92
N ILE A 424 -15.18 30.07 -11.85
CA ILE A 424 -15.77 29.13 -12.83
C ILE A 424 -14.66 28.38 -13.59
N ARG A 425 -13.64 29.09 -14.07
CA ARG A 425 -12.50 28.47 -14.78
C ARG A 425 -11.71 27.52 -13.88
N ARG A 426 -11.42 27.90 -12.63
CA ARG A 426 -10.63 27.08 -11.69
C ARG A 426 -11.39 25.84 -11.19
N MET A 427 -12.71 25.90 -11.09
CA MET A 427 -13.56 24.79 -10.61
C MET A 427 -14.08 23.88 -11.73
N SER A 428 -13.81 24.21 -12.99
CA SER A 428 -14.19 23.36 -14.13
C SER A 428 -13.53 21.99 -14.05
N LEU A 429 -14.28 20.95 -14.42
CA LEU A 429 -13.74 19.61 -14.66
C LEU A 429 -12.88 19.56 -15.95
N ILE A 430 -13.02 20.57 -16.81
CA ILE A 430 -12.35 20.67 -18.10
C ILE A 430 -11.34 21.80 -18.05
N GLU A 431 -10.07 21.46 -18.23
CA GLU A 431 -8.97 22.41 -18.34
C GLU A 431 -8.73 22.76 -19.81
N GLU A 432 -8.53 24.05 -20.10
CA GLU A 432 -8.35 24.57 -21.47
C GLU A 432 -6.86 24.79 -21.83
N ASP A 433 -6.03 25.09 -20.83
CA ASP A 433 -4.63 25.48 -21.01
C ASP A 433 -3.74 24.29 -21.40
N GLY A 434 -2.94 24.42 -22.47
CA GLY A 434 -2.02 23.36 -22.92
C GLY A 434 -2.71 22.16 -23.58
N GLY A 435 -3.94 22.35 -24.07
CA GLY A 435 -4.80 21.34 -24.70
C GLY A 435 -5.83 20.78 -23.73
N LYS A 436 -7.06 20.57 -24.22
CA LYS A 436 -8.21 20.19 -23.39
C LYS A 436 -7.97 18.90 -22.61
N ARG A 437 -8.17 18.95 -21.29
CA ARG A 437 -8.03 17.80 -20.38
C ARG A 437 -9.18 17.72 -19.40
N VAL A 438 -9.50 16.51 -18.98
CA VAL A 438 -10.42 16.25 -17.86
C VAL A 438 -9.60 16.12 -16.59
N ASN A 439 -9.90 16.95 -15.59
CA ASN A 439 -9.31 16.87 -14.27
C ASN A 439 -10.09 15.85 -13.41
N MET A 440 -9.47 14.71 -13.16
CA MET A 440 -10.15 13.59 -12.49
C MET A 440 -10.39 13.86 -11.01
N ALA A 441 -9.54 14.66 -10.36
CA ALA A 441 -9.74 15.07 -8.97
C ALA A 441 -10.99 15.96 -8.84
N HIS A 442 -11.19 16.92 -9.74
CA HIS A 442 -12.40 17.75 -9.76
C HIS A 442 -13.66 16.91 -10.00
N LEU A 443 -13.59 15.93 -10.91
CA LEU A 443 -14.69 14.98 -11.13
C LEU A 443 -15.02 14.18 -9.86
N CYS A 444 -14.00 13.65 -9.18
CA CYS A 444 -14.17 12.94 -7.91
C CYS A 444 -14.81 13.81 -6.83
N ILE A 445 -14.32 15.05 -6.67
CA ILE A 445 -14.88 15.99 -5.70
C ILE A 445 -16.35 16.24 -6.03
N VAL A 446 -16.67 16.68 -7.25
CA VAL A 446 -18.05 17.01 -7.63
C VAL A 446 -19.01 15.82 -7.54
N GLY A 447 -18.55 14.61 -7.85
CA GLY A 447 -19.36 13.38 -7.86
C GLY A 447 -19.45 12.62 -6.54
N SER A 448 -18.85 13.10 -5.45
CA SER A 448 -18.82 12.40 -4.15
C SER A 448 -19.53 13.21 -3.05
N HIS A 449 -20.05 12.54 -2.03
CA HIS A 449 -20.61 13.20 -0.83
C HIS A 449 -19.56 13.48 0.25
N ALA A 450 -18.41 12.80 0.20
CA ALA A 450 -17.30 12.99 1.12
C ALA A 450 -15.96 12.96 0.38
N VAL A 451 -15.05 13.84 0.79
CA VAL A 451 -13.66 13.93 0.30
C VAL A 451 -12.76 13.93 1.52
N ASN A 452 -11.72 13.10 1.55
CA ASN A 452 -10.82 13.08 2.68
C ASN A 452 -9.34 13.07 2.30
N GLY A 453 -8.53 13.74 3.12
CA GLY A 453 -7.09 13.55 3.17
C GLY A 453 -6.69 12.41 4.10
N VAL A 454 -5.39 12.13 4.17
CA VAL A 454 -4.82 10.90 4.75
C VAL A 454 -3.89 11.14 5.96
N ALA A 455 -3.80 12.40 6.38
CA ALA A 455 -3.20 12.91 7.60
C ALA A 455 -3.79 14.29 7.86
N GLU A 456 -3.71 14.80 9.09
CA GLU A 456 -4.32 16.09 9.45
C GLU A 456 -3.72 17.25 8.66
N ILE A 457 -2.38 17.36 8.63
CA ILE A 457 -1.66 18.39 7.87
C ILE A 457 -2.01 18.35 6.37
N HIS A 458 -2.09 17.15 5.79
CA HIS A 458 -2.47 16.96 4.40
C HIS A 458 -3.92 17.37 4.14
N SER A 459 -4.83 16.98 5.03
CA SER A 459 -6.25 17.37 4.95
C SER A 459 -6.42 18.89 5.03
N ASN A 460 -5.58 19.58 5.79
CA ASN A 460 -5.57 21.04 5.85
C ASN A 460 -4.97 21.68 4.59
N ILE A 461 -3.91 21.10 4.01
CA ILE A 461 -3.35 21.57 2.72
C ILE A 461 -4.38 21.45 1.60
N ILE A 462 -5.08 20.32 1.48
CA ILE A 462 -6.09 20.16 0.42
C ILE A 462 -7.29 21.11 0.60
N LYS A 463 -7.68 21.43 1.84
CA LYS A 463 -8.77 22.37 2.15
C LYS A 463 -8.39 23.82 1.88
N ASN A 464 -7.17 24.22 2.25
CA ASN A 464 -6.78 25.62 2.28
C ASN A 464 -6.06 26.08 1.01
N ASP A 465 -5.52 25.15 0.23
CA ASP A 465 -4.72 25.43 -0.97
C ASP A 465 -5.27 24.68 -2.19
N VAL A 466 -5.00 23.37 -2.30
CA VAL A 466 -5.20 22.59 -3.54
C VAL A 466 -6.65 22.61 -4.04
N PHE A 467 -7.62 22.43 -3.14
CA PHE A 467 -9.06 22.38 -3.46
C PHE A 467 -9.84 23.47 -2.73
N ARG A 468 -9.19 24.60 -2.44
CA ARG A 468 -9.77 25.72 -1.69
C ARG A 468 -11.14 26.15 -2.18
N ASP A 469 -11.28 26.39 -3.49
CA ASP A 469 -12.55 26.85 -4.06
C ASP A 469 -13.70 25.84 -3.84
N PHE A 470 -13.40 24.53 -3.82
CA PHE A 470 -14.38 23.48 -3.51
C PHE A 470 -14.68 23.37 -2.02
N SER A 471 -13.68 23.52 -1.17
CA SER A 471 -13.85 23.51 0.29
C SER A 471 -14.63 24.72 0.80
N GLU A 472 -14.49 25.89 0.16
CA GLU A 472 -15.30 27.08 0.44
C GLU A 472 -16.78 26.87 0.06
N LEU A 473 -17.04 26.06 -0.97
CA LEU A 473 -18.40 25.76 -1.46
C LEU A 473 -19.11 24.72 -0.58
N GLU A 474 -18.43 23.60 -0.28
CA GLU A 474 -18.99 22.45 0.46
C GLU A 474 -18.07 22.08 1.64
N PRO A 475 -18.00 22.88 2.72
CA PRO A 475 -17.01 22.68 3.80
C PRO A 475 -17.17 21.33 4.51
N ASP A 476 -18.41 20.89 4.76
CA ASP A 476 -18.71 19.64 5.48
C ASP A 476 -18.28 18.38 4.71
N LYS A 477 -18.03 18.53 3.40
CA LYS A 477 -17.59 17.44 2.53
C LYS A 477 -16.14 17.04 2.79
N PHE A 478 -15.29 17.98 3.21
CA PHE A 478 -13.87 17.74 3.38
C PHE A 478 -13.54 17.27 4.80
N GLN A 479 -13.08 16.03 4.91
CA GLN A 479 -12.75 15.35 6.16
C GLN A 479 -11.27 14.98 6.24
N ASN A 480 -10.83 14.56 7.42
CA ASN A 480 -9.56 13.86 7.60
C ASN A 480 -9.83 12.39 7.95
N LYS A 481 -8.99 11.49 7.45
CA LYS A 481 -8.88 10.10 7.89
C LYS A 481 -7.41 9.72 7.91
N THR A 482 -6.72 10.03 9.01
CA THR A 482 -5.30 9.66 9.16
C THR A 482 -5.13 8.17 8.92
N ASN A 483 -4.20 7.82 8.02
CA ASN A 483 -3.87 6.44 7.69
C ASN A 483 -3.51 5.59 8.92
N GLY A 484 -3.50 4.27 8.71
CA GLY A 484 -3.04 3.31 9.69
C GLY A 484 -2.50 2.04 9.06
N ILE A 485 -1.89 1.20 9.89
CA ILE A 485 -1.32 -0.10 9.53
C ILE A 485 -1.96 -1.20 10.37
N THR A 486 -2.09 -2.41 9.81
CA THR A 486 -2.62 -3.54 10.58
C THR A 486 -1.55 -4.07 11.56
N PRO A 487 -1.82 -4.13 12.88
CA PRO A 487 -0.90 -4.73 13.84
C PRO A 487 -0.73 -6.24 13.66
N ARG A 488 -1.64 -6.93 12.94
CA ARG A 488 -1.52 -8.37 12.69
C ARG A 488 -0.31 -8.68 11.83
N ARG A 489 -0.13 -7.96 10.71
CA ARG A 489 1.04 -8.14 9.85
C ARG A 489 2.27 -7.41 10.37
N TRP A 490 2.10 -6.17 10.84
CA TRP A 490 3.21 -5.27 11.13
C TRP A 490 3.70 -5.30 12.58
N LEU A 491 3.25 -6.26 13.38
CA LEU A 491 3.81 -6.58 14.70
C LEU A 491 3.74 -8.09 14.96
N LEU A 492 2.54 -8.66 14.98
CA LEU A 492 2.34 -10.05 15.38
C LEU A 492 3.03 -11.05 14.42
N LEU A 493 2.91 -10.81 13.10
CA LEU A 493 3.53 -11.64 12.08
C LEU A 493 5.05 -11.39 11.99
N CYS A 494 5.46 -10.13 11.77
CA CYS A 494 6.85 -9.83 11.45
C CYS A 494 7.78 -9.75 12.66
N ASN A 495 7.26 -9.53 13.87
CA ASN A 495 8.05 -9.37 15.08
C ASN A 495 7.43 -10.12 16.28
N PRO A 496 7.32 -11.46 16.17
CA PRO A 496 6.65 -12.28 17.18
C PRO A 496 7.34 -12.21 18.55
N GLY A 497 8.66 -11.96 18.61
CA GLY A 497 9.38 -11.78 19.86
C GLY A 497 8.97 -10.52 20.62
N LEU A 498 8.80 -9.40 19.91
CA LEU A 498 8.28 -8.16 20.53
C LEU A 498 6.80 -8.31 20.90
N ALA A 499 6.02 -8.95 20.02
CA ALA A 499 4.62 -9.20 20.27
C ALA A 499 4.41 -9.98 21.59
N GLU A 500 5.19 -11.04 21.81
CA GLU A 500 5.15 -11.87 23.03
C GLU A 500 5.49 -11.06 24.27
N LEU A 501 6.59 -10.30 24.22
CA LEU A 501 7.01 -9.47 25.34
C LEU A 501 5.93 -8.44 25.74
N ILE A 502 5.21 -7.89 24.76
CA ILE A 502 4.05 -7.01 25.02
C ILE A 502 2.90 -7.81 25.64
N ALA A 503 2.59 -9.01 25.14
CA ALA A 503 1.52 -9.83 25.70
C ALA A 503 1.80 -10.32 27.13
N GLU A 504 3.04 -10.67 27.45
CA GLU A 504 3.46 -11.00 28.83
C GLU A 504 3.23 -9.82 29.78
N ALA A 505 3.46 -8.59 29.29
CA ALA A 505 3.30 -7.37 30.07
C ALA A 505 1.84 -6.92 30.25
N ILE A 506 1.03 -6.95 29.18
CA ILE A 506 -0.30 -6.30 29.17
C ILE A 506 -1.45 -7.18 28.65
N GLY A 507 -1.18 -8.44 28.32
CA GLY A 507 -2.13 -9.39 27.72
C GLY A 507 -2.27 -9.23 26.20
N GLU A 508 -3.02 -10.12 25.55
CA GLU A 508 -3.15 -10.20 24.08
C GLU A 508 -4.21 -9.27 23.47
N GLY A 509 -4.95 -8.52 24.30
CA GLY A 509 -6.03 -7.64 23.85
C GLY A 509 -5.60 -6.56 22.85
N TYR A 510 -4.32 -6.15 22.90
CA TYR A 510 -3.79 -5.08 22.05
C TYR A 510 -3.84 -5.38 20.54
N VAL A 511 -3.92 -6.66 20.14
CA VAL A 511 -3.92 -7.03 18.72
C VAL A 511 -5.19 -6.56 18.01
N LYS A 512 -6.31 -6.42 18.74
CA LYS A 512 -7.57 -5.84 18.26
C LYS A 512 -7.77 -4.40 18.71
N ASP A 513 -7.10 -3.98 19.78
CA ASP A 513 -7.20 -2.63 20.34
C ASP A 513 -5.81 -2.09 20.66
N LEU A 514 -5.16 -1.53 19.63
CA LEU A 514 -3.77 -1.08 19.73
C LEU A 514 -3.58 0.09 20.71
N SER A 515 -4.66 0.75 21.14
CA SER A 515 -4.59 1.82 22.16
C SER A 515 -4.05 1.31 23.50
N GLN A 516 -4.19 0.01 23.78
CA GLN A 516 -3.70 -0.60 25.01
C GLN A 516 -2.17 -0.57 25.16
N LEU A 517 -1.43 -0.35 24.07
CA LEU A 517 0.03 -0.17 24.14
C LEU A 517 0.44 0.98 25.07
N GLN A 518 -0.43 1.96 25.33
CA GLN A 518 -0.18 3.04 26.29
C GLN A 518 0.16 2.54 27.70
N LYS A 519 -0.31 1.33 28.08
CA LYS A 519 0.03 0.69 29.37
C LYS A 519 1.52 0.42 29.53
N LEU A 520 2.27 0.31 28.43
CA LEU A 520 3.73 0.12 28.46
C LEU A 520 4.48 1.33 29.03
N ASN A 521 3.85 2.51 29.12
CA ASN A 521 4.44 3.67 29.78
C ASN A 521 4.79 3.41 31.26
N GLU A 522 4.05 2.52 31.93
CA GLU A 522 4.31 2.12 33.32
C GLU A 522 5.61 1.32 33.46
N LEU A 523 6.10 0.73 32.36
CA LEU A 523 7.29 -0.12 32.31
C LEU A 523 8.53 0.58 31.72
N VAL A 524 8.43 1.87 31.38
CA VAL A 524 9.55 2.66 30.82
C VAL A 524 10.77 2.72 31.75
N ASN A 525 10.59 2.55 33.06
CA ASN A 525 11.68 2.55 34.04
C ASN A 525 11.97 1.15 34.61
N ASP A 526 11.30 0.11 34.11
CA ASP A 526 11.54 -1.26 34.55
C ASP A 526 12.78 -1.84 33.85
N ASP A 527 13.82 -2.14 34.64
CA ASP A 527 15.11 -2.61 34.11
C ASP A 527 15.02 -3.98 33.42
N ALA A 528 14.07 -4.84 33.80
CA ALA A 528 13.87 -6.12 33.15
C ALA A 528 13.24 -5.93 31.76
N PHE A 529 12.16 -5.14 31.69
CA PHE A 529 11.47 -4.84 30.44
C PHE A 529 12.38 -4.10 29.45
N ILE A 530 13.15 -3.10 29.91
CA ILE A 530 14.16 -2.41 29.09
C ILE A 530 15.15 -3.40 28.48
N ARG A 531 15.71 -4.30 29.30
CA ARG A 531 16.66 -5.31 28.83
C ARG A 531 16.01 -6.24 27.80
N ASP A 532 14.78 -6.67 28.04
CA ASP A 532 14.12 -7.65 27.19
C ASP A 532 13.70 -7.04 25.84
N VAL A 533 13.26 -5.77 25.81
CA VAL A 533 13.04 -5.01 24.56
C VAL A 533 14.33 -4.88 23.76
N SER A 534 15.45 -4.56 24.42
CA SER A 534 16.76 -4.45 23.79
C SER A 534 17.23 -5.79 23.21
N ASN A 535 17.03 -6.90 23.93
CA ASN A 535 17.37 -8.24 23.48
C ASN A 535 16.60 -8.63 22.21
N VAL A 536 15.29 -8.40 22.17
CA VAL A 536 14.46 -8.66 20.98
C VAL A 536 14.98 -7.89 19.76
N LYS A 537 15.34 -6.61 19.93
CA LYS A 537 15.94 -5.81 18.84
C LYS A 537 17.25 -6.43 18.36
N GLN A 538 18.11 -6.85 19.28
CA GLN A 538 19.41 -7.45 18.95
C GLN A 538 19.26 -8.80 18.22
N GLU A 539 18.27 -9.62 18.60
CA GLU A 539 17.93 -10.86 17.91
C GLU A 539 17.45 -10.60 16.47
N ASN A 540 16.54 -9.64 16.29
CA ASN A 540 16.04 -9.25 14.97
C ASN A 540 17.17 -8.74 14.06
N LYS A 541 18.11 -7.94 14.60
CA LYS A 541 19.32 -7.49 13.89
C LYS A 541 20.22 -8.65 13.50
N GLY A 542 20.38 -9.63 14.39
CA GLY A 542 21.12 -10.87 14.12
C GLY A 542 20.50 -11.65 12.96
N LYS A 543 19.19 -11.90 13.00
CA LYS A 543 18.44 -12.59 11.93
C LYS A 543 18.55 -11.86 10.60
N PHE A 544 18.39 -10.53 10.59
CA PHE A 544 18.49 -9.76 9.35
C PHE A 544 19.91 -9.75 8.76
N SER A 545 20.94 -9.72 9.62
CA SER A 545 22.33 -9.83 9.19
C SER A 545 22.62 -11.19 8.53
N GLN A 546 22.10 -12.28 9.12
CA GLN A 546 22.21 -13.63 8.55
C GLN A 546 21.47 -13.76 7.22
N TYR A 547 20.30 -13.15 7.09
CA TYR A 547 19.56 -13.08 5.83
C TYR A 547 20.37 -12.36 4.74
N LEU A 548 20.98 -11.21 5.04
CA LEU A 548 21.82 -10.48 4.09
C LEU A 548 23.08 -11.26 3.67
N GLU A 549 23.68 -12.01 4.60
CA GLU A 549 24.81 -12.87 4.30
C GLU A 549 24.39 -14.08 3.44
N LYS A 550 23.26 -14.72 3.73
CA LYS A 550 22.75 -15.88 2.98
C LYS A 550 22.37 -15.49 1.56
N GLU A 551 21.53 -14.48 1.39
CA GLU A 551 20.91 -14.12 0.11
C GLU A 551 21.77 -13.19 -0.75
N TYR A 552 22.42 -12.20 -0.14
CA TYR A 552 23.15 -11.17 -0.88
C TYR A 552 24.68 -11.24 -0.71
N LYS A 553 25.18 -12.18 0.10
CA LYS A 553 26.62 -12.33 0.41
C LYS A 553 27.23 -11.06 1.01
N VAL A 554 26.43 -10.30 1.76
CA VAL A 554 26.86 -9.08 2.43
C VAL A 554 26.96 -9.31 3.93
N ASN A 555 28.17 -9.20 4.47
CA ASN A 555 28.40 -9.22 5.91
C ASN A 555 28.30 -7.79 6.48
N ILE A 556 27.50 -7.63 7.54
CA ILE A 556 27.30 -6.37 8.27
C ILE A 556 27.51 -6.59 9.77
N ASN A 557 27.85 -5.52 10.50
CA ASN A 557 28.07 -5.58 11.94
C ASN A 557 26.72 -5.45 12.70
N PRO A 558 26.18 -6.51 13.33
CA PRO A 558 24.90 -6.45 14.03
C PRO A 558 24.95 -5.60 15.32
N SER A 559 26.13 -5.19 15.79
CA SER A 559 26.28 -4.26 16.91
C SER A 559 26.31 -2.79 16.48
N SER A 560 26.34 -2.51 15.17
CA SER A 560 26.21 -1.15 14.64
C SER A 560 24.74 -0.69 14.70
N MET A 561 24.51 0.61 14.70
CA MET A 561 23.17 1.17 14.50
C MET A 561 22.68 0.84 13.09
N PHE A 562 21.49 0.25 12.98
CA PHE A 562 20.82 0.03 11.70
C PHE A 562 19.98 1.25 11.34
N ASP A 563 20.52 2.05 10.42
CA ASP A 563 19.97 3.30 9.90
C ASP A 563 19.30 3.02 8.54
N VAL A 564 17.97 3.09 8.48
CA VAL A 564 17.20 2.50 7.38
C VAL A 564 16.30 3.51 6.68
N HIS A 565 16.47 3.62 5.36
CA HIS A 565 15.65 4.42 4.47
C HIS A 565 15.05 3.55 3.35
N VAL A 566 13.91 2.91 3.62
CA VAL A 566 13.23 2.01 2.65
C VAL A 566 11.88 2.53 2.20
N LYS A 567 11.80 2.98 0.95
CA LYS A 567 10.59 3.52 0.28
C LYS A 567 10.86 3.67 -1.22
N ARG A 568 9.82 3.91 -2.04
CA ARG A 568 9.99 4.23 -3.47
C ARG A 568 11.07 5.32 -3.64
N ILE A 569 11.94 5.19 -4.64
CA ILE A 569 12.96 6.20 -4.92
C ILE A 569 12.31 7.38 -5.63
N HIS A 570 12.40 8.57 -5.05
CA HIS A 570 11.81 9.80 -5.58
C HIS A 570 12.56 11.02 -5.01
N GLU A 571 12.72 12.07 -5.81
CA GLU A 571 13.40 13.30 -5.39
C GLU A 571 12.81 13.91 -4.11
N TYR A 572 11.48 14.03 -3.96
CA TYR A 572 10.84 14.57 -2.76
C TYR A 572 11.06 13.75 -1.48
N LYS A 573 11.38 12.44 -1.61
CA LYS A 573 11.70 11.55 -0.48
C LYS A 573 13.16 11.69 -0.02
N ARG A 574 13.95 12.47 -0.75
CA ARG A 574 15.30 12.93 -0.41
C ARG A 574 16.27 11.83 0.01
N GLN A 575 16.27 10.69 -0.70
CA GLN A 575 17.39 9.74 -0.56
C GLN A 575 18.75 10.39 -0.90
N LEU A 576 18.76 11.46 -1.70
CA LEU A 576 19.95 12.29 -1.93
C LEU A 576 20.45 13.00 -0.67
N LEU A 577 19.56 13.50 0.20
CA LEU A 577 19.95 14.12 1.47
C LEU A 577 20.63 13.09 2.39
N ASN A 578 20.08 11.88 2.48
CA ASN A 578 20.74 10.78 3.19
C ASN A 578 22.11 10.44 2.55
N CYS A 579 22.18 10.40 1.22
CA CYS A 579 23.44 10.14 0.52
C CYS A 579 24.52 11.20 0.83
N LEU A 580 24.15 12.49 0.94
CA LEU A 580 25.08 13.55 1.35
C LEU A 580 25.58 13.34 2.78
N HIS A 581 24.71 12.95 3.71
CA HIS A 581 25.10 12.59 5.07
C HIS A 581 26.11 11.43 5.12
N ILE A 582 25.89 10.38 4.33
CA ILE A 582 26.83 9.25 4.19
C ILE A 582 28.22 9.74 3.74
N VAL A 583 28.27 10.60 2.73
CA VAL A 583 29.53 11.17 2.23
C VAL A 583 30.20 12.04 3.30
N THR A 584 29.44 12.82 4.05
CA THR A 584 29.95 13.62 5.17
C THR A 584 30.52 12.76 6.28
N MET A 585 29.83 11.69 6.69
CA MET A 585 30.36 10.72 7.65
C MET A 585 31.67 10.09 7.16
N TYR A 586 31.70 9.65 5.90
CA TYR A 586 32.89 9.10 5.28
C TYR A 586 34.06 10.09 5.34
N ASN A 587 33.85 11.34 4.92
CA ASN A 587 34.87 12.38 4.96
C ASN A 587 35.38 12.68 6.37
N ARG A 588 34.48 12.75 7.37
CA ARG A 588 34.85 12.96 8.78
C ARG A 588 35.68 11.80 9.33
N ILE A 589 35.33 10.56 8.99
CA ILE A 589 36.11 9.36 9.36
C ILE A 589 37.50 9.41 8.73
N LYS A 590 37.60 9.75 7.44
CA LYS A 590 38.90 9.87 6.75
C LYS A 590 39.77 10.98 7.33
N LYS A 591 39.16 12.10 7.74
CA LYS A 591 39.86 13.25 8.34
C LYS A 591 40.40 12.92 9.74
N ASN A 592 39.65 12.19 10.56
CA ASN A 592 40.10 11.75 11.88
C ASN A 592 39.77 10.27 12.15
N PRO A 593 40.57 9.33 11.60
CA PRO A 593 40.27 7.90 11.69
C PRO A 593 40.26 7.35 13.12
N LYS A 594 40.87 8.04 14.09
CA LYS A 594 40.94 7.60 15.49
C LYS A 594 39.79 8.11 16.35
N ALA A 595 38.94 9.01 15.84
CA ALA A 595 37.80 9.51 16.60
C ALA A 595 36.77 8.40 16.90
N PRO A 596 36.06 8.49 18.05
CA PRO A 596 35.10 7.49 18.52
C PRO A 596 33.74 7.63 17.84
N PHE A 597 33.68 7.38 16.53
CA PHE A 597 32.41 7.35 15.80
C PHE A 597 31.54 6.17 16.23
N VAL A 598 30.23 6.40 16.40
CA VAL A 598 29.25 5.33 16.56
C VAL A 598 29.19 4.52 15.26
N PRO A 599 29.41 3.20 15.29
CA PRO A 599 29.33 2.37 14.09
C PRO A 599 27.92 2.39 13.50
N ARG A 600 27.80 2.61 12.18
CA ARG A 600 26.52 2.59 11.47
C ARG A 600 26.52 1.66 10.26
N THR A 601 25.42 0.94 10.08
CA THR A 601 25.06 0.29 8.82
C THR A 601 23.87 1.03 8.23
N VAL A 602 24.13 1.85 7.21
CA VAL A 602 23.11 2.62 6.49
C VAL A 602 22.55 1.77 5.36
N ILE A 603 21.24 1.52 5.39
CA ILE A 603 20.51 0.63 4.49
C ILE A 603 19.47 1.47 3.74
N ILE A 604 19.67 1.65 2.44
CA ILE A 604 18.71 2.34 1.57
C ILE A 604 18.09 1.33 0.62
N GLY A 605 16.78 1.35 0.43
CA GLY A 605 16.11 0.43 -0.49
C GLY A 605 14.83 1.00 -1.09
N GLY A 606 14.47 0.55 -2.29
CA GLY A 606 13.31 1.07 -2.99
C GLY A 606 13.36 0.81 -4.48
N LYS A 607 12.23 0.88 -5.17
CA LYS A 607 12.20 0.79 -6.64
C LYS A 607 12.09 2.21 -7.24
N ALA A 608 12.80 2.46 -8.34
CA ALA A 608 12.58 3.63 -9.20
C ALA A 608 11.59 3.28 -10.30
N ALA A 609 10.69 4.19 -10.69
CA ALA A 609 9.84 3.92 -11.86
C ALA A 609 10.71 3.75 -13.13
N PRO A 610 10.39 2.84 -14.06
CA PRO A 610 11.29 2.52 -15.18
C PRO A 610 11.65 3.72 -16.05
N GLY A 611 10.70 4.65 -16.25
CA GLY A 611 10.87 5.89 -17.00
C GLY A 611 11.48 7.06 -16.21
N TYR A 612 11.70 6.92 -14.89
CA TYR A 612 12.17 8.01 -14.05
C TYR A 612 13.70 8.04 -13.97
N HIS A 613 14.30 8.80 -14.89
CA HIS A 613 15.75 8.89 -15.05
C HIS A 613 16.49 9.33 -13.77
N MET A 614 16.06 10.42 -13.13
CA MET A 614 16.71 10.93 -11.91
C MET A 614 16.66 9.90 -10.77
N ALA A 615 15.53 9.23 -10.55
CA ALA A 615 15.43 8.17 -9.54
C ALA A 615 16.41 7.01 -9.80
N LYS A 616 16.59 6.59 -11.06
CA LYS A 616 17.61 5.56 -11.40
C LYS A 616 19.04 6.05 -11.17
N LYS A 617 19.33 7.33 -11.45
CA LYS A 617 20.64 7.96 -11.14
C LYS A 617 20.90 8.00 -9.63
N ILE A 618 19.89 8.26 -8.81
CA ILE A 618 19.99 8.23 -7.34
C ILE A 618 20.39 6.83 -6.85
N ILE A 619 19.76 5.77 -7.37
CA ILE A 619 20.14 4.37 -7.06
C ILE A 619 21.62 4.12 -7.41
N LYS A 620 22.04 4.55 -8.61
CA LYS A 620 23.43 4.42 -9.05
C LYS A 620 24.41 5.19 -8.16
N LEU A 621 24.04 6.38 -7.71
CA LEU A 621 24.87 7.17 -6.79
C LEU A 621 25.04 6.46 -5.45
N ILE A 622 23.95 5.96 -4.85
CA ILE A 622 24.00 5.25 -3.56
C ILE A 622 24.89 4.02 -3.65
N THR A 623 24.76 3.22 -4.70
CA THR A 623 25.59 2.02 -4.88
C THR A 623 27.05 2.36 -5.16
N ALA A 624 27.33 3.46 -5.87
CA ALA A 624 28.68 3.95 -6.11
C ALA A 624 29.37 4.47 -4.84
N VAL A 625 28.65 5.27 -4.03
CA VAL A 625 29.12 5.71 -2.71
C VAL A 625 29.38 4.50 -1.82
N GLY A 626 28.43 3.55 -1.76
CA GLY A 626 28.60 2.33 -0.98
C GLY A 626 29.79 1.47 -1.43
N HIS A 627 30.10 1.44 -2.73
CA HIS A 627 31.29 0.74 -3.23
C HIS A 627 32.59 1.32 -2.67
N VAL A 628 32.73 2.64 -2.64
CA VAL A 628 33.91 3.33 -2.11
C VAL A 628 33.99 3.13 -0.60
N VAL A 629 32.91 3.43 0.13
CA VAL A 629 32.87 3.35 1.59
C VAL A 629 33.17 1.94 2.08
N ASN A 630 32.51 0.92 1.51
CA ASN A 630 32.60 -0.45 1.98
C ASN A 630 33.94 -1.13 1.69
N LYS A 631 34.77 -0.57 0.81
CA LYS A 631 36.09 -1.08 0.45
C LYS A 631 37.24 -0.31 1.10
N ASP A 632 36.97 0.80 1.79
CA ASP A 632 38.02 1.61 2.40
C ASP A 632 38.48 0.99 3.74
N PRO A 633 39.74 0.52 3.86
CA PRO A 633 40.24 -0.13 5.07
C PRO A 633 40.36 0.84 6.26
N VAL A 634 40.45 2.16 6.02
CA VAL A 634 40.51 3.17 7.09
C VAL A 634 39.14 3.33 7.74
N VAL A 635 38.06 3.14 6.98
CA VAL A 635 36.69 3.17 7.51
C VAL A 635 36.39 1.91 8.31
N GLY A 636 36.86 0.75 7.83
CA GLY A 636 36.72 -0.52 8.53
C GLY A 636 35.26 -0.84 8.84
N SER A 637 34.96 -1.13 10.11
CA SER A 637 33.60 -1.45 10.58
C SER A 637 32.78 -0.24 11.07
N LYS A 638 33.30 0.99 10.91
CA LYS A 638 32.64 2.21 11.42
C LYS A 638 31.45 2.65 10.58
N LEU A 639 31.51 2.43 9.27
CA LEU A 639 30.43 2.79 8.35
C LEU A 639 30.31 1.72 7.26
N LYS A 640 29.09 1.22 7.07
CA LYS A 640 28.70 0.35 5.98
C LYS A 640 27.49 0.94 5.27
N VAL A 641 27.47 0.88 3.94
CA VAL A 641 26.37 1.43 3.12
C VAL A 641 25.86 0.34 2.19
N ILE A 642 24.60 -0.07 2.38
CA ILE A 642 23.99 -1.17 1.63
C ILE A 642 22.79 -0.64 0.86
N TYR A 643 22.71 -1.01 -0.42
CA TYR A 643 21.47 -0.86 -1.18
C TYR A 643 20.68 -2.17 -1.12
N LEU A 644 19.47 -2.11 -0.58
CA LEU A 644 18.61 -3.27 -0.36
C LEU A 644 17.78 -3.57 -1.62
N GLU A 645 18.26 -4.52 -2.43
CA GLU A 645 17.65 -4.93 -3.70
C GLU A 645 16.23 -5.48 -3.53
N ASN A 646 15.34 -5.07 -4.44
CA ASN A 646 13.97 -5.57 -4.59
C ASN A 646 13.09 -5.40 -3.35
N TYR A 647 13.13 -4.21 -2.75
CA TYR A 647 12.26 -3.85 -1.64
C TYR A 647 10.78 -4.10 -1.98
N ARG A 648 10.13 -4.91 -1.13
CA ARG A 648 8.76 -5.43 -1.24
C ARG A 648 8.22 -5.80 0.13
N VAL A 649 6.98 -6.27 0.22
CA VAL A 649 6.32 -6.54 1.51
C VAL A 649 7.09 -7.58 2.33
N SER A 650 7.46 -8.73 1.75
CA SER A 650 8.24 -9.76 2.45
C SER A 650 9.63 -9.30 2.91
N LEU A 651 10.22 -8.32 2.24
CA LEU A 651 11.49 -7.73 2.66
C LEU A 651 11.30 -6.65 3.75
N ALA A 652 10.20 -5.90 3.68
CA ALA A 652 9.79 -4.96 4.71
C ALA A 652 9.55 -5.68 6.05
N GLU A 653 8.89 -6.86 6.02
CA GLU A 653 8.66 -7.72 7.19
C GLU A 653 9.97 -8.19 7.86
N LYS A 654 11.10 -8.17 7.15
CA LYS A 654 12.42 -8.54 7.70
C LYS A 654 13.21 -7.35 8.21
N VAL A 655 13.26 -6.25 7.44
CA VAL A 655 14.10 -5.09 7.77
C VAL A 655 13.49 -4.24 8.89
N ILE A 656 12.16 -4.07 8.91
CA ILE A 656 11.49 -3.19 9.89
C ILE A 656 11.74 -3.63 11.34
N PRO A 657 11.58 -4.92 11.72
CA PRO A 657 11.87 -5.38 13.08
C PRO A 657 13.34 -5.18 13.49
N ALA A 658 14.27 -5.16 12.53
CA ALA A 658 15.71 -5.02 12.77
C ALA A 658 16.21 -3.57 12.82
N THR A 659 15.39 -2.59 12.44
CA THR A 659 15.82 -1.19 12.36
C THR A 659 15.94 -0.53 13.74
N ASP A 660 17.01 0.24 13.93
CA ASP A 660 17.19 1.12 15.08
C ASP A 660 16.69 2.54 14.76
N LEU A 661 17.08 3.08 13.60
CA LEU A 661 16.75 4.43 13.16
C LEU A 661 16.04 4.39 11.79
N SER A 662 14.88 5.03 11.72
CA SER A 662 14.05 5.13 10.52
C SER A 662 14.11 6.54 9.92
N GLU A 663 14.44 6.61 8.63
CA GLU A 663 14.60 7.85 7.86
C GLU A 663 13.29 8.31 7.20
N GLN A 664 12.68 9.38 7.71
CA GLN A 664 11.41 9.96 7.26
C GLN A 664 11.58 11.42 6.86
N ILE A 665 12.47 11.63 5.89
CA ILE A 665 13.07 12.93 5.59
C ILE A 665 12.52 13.61 4.33
N SER A 666 11.24 13.46 4.00
CA SER A 666 10.65 14.19 2.87
C SER A 666 10.68 15.71 3.10
N THR A 667 10.63 16.52 2.04
CA THR A 667 10.47 17.97 2.19
C THR A 667 9.11 18.26 2.80
N ALA A 668 9.02 19.15 3.80
CA ALA A 668 7.76 19.44 4.46
C ALA A 668 6.68 19.87 3.45
N GLY A 669 5.48 19.28 3.57
CA GLY A 669 4.34 19.53 2.69
C GLY A 669 4.31 18.63 1.44
N THR A 670 5.19 17.63 1.31
CA THR A 670 5.24 16.77 0.10
C THR A 670 4.76 15.33 0.34
N GLU A 671 5.00 14.75 1.52
CA GLU A 671 4.44 13.44 1.87
C GLU A 671 3.06 13.62 2.50
N ALA A 672 2.02 13.14 1.82
CA ALA A 672 0.64 13.24 2.32
C ALA A 672 0.43 12.56 3.68
N SER A 673 1.20 11.51 3.99
CA SER A 673 1.08 10.78 5.25
C SER A 673 2.34 9.95 5.51
N GLY A 674 2.57 8.92 4.70
CA GLY A 674 3.57 7.89 4.97
C GLY A 674 3.03 6.83 5.92
N THR A 675 3.21 5.55 5.57
CA THR A 675 2.85 4.41 6.43
C THR A 675 4.06 3.55 6.82
N GLY A 676 5.24 3.83 6.25
CA GLY A 676 6.48 3.18 6.66
C GLY A 676 6.91 3.63 8.06
N ASN A 677 6.82 4.92 8.33
CA ASN A 677 7.06 5.56 9.62
C ASN A 677 6.27 4.88 10.77
N MET A 678 4.97 4.64 10.59
CA MET A 678 4.11 3.96 11.57
C MET A 678 4.62 2.54 11.88
N LYS A 679 5.10 1.80 10.87
CA LYS A 679 5.60 0.42 11.05
C LYS A 679 6.88 0.41 11.85
N PHE A 680 7.78 1.35 11.57
CA PHE A 680 9.03 1.52 12.30
C PHE A 680 8.78 1.89 13.76
N MET A 681 7.88 2.84 14.01
CA MET A 681 7.47 3.24 15.36
C MET A 681 6.92 2.05 16.17
N LEU A 682 6.00 1.28 15.59
CA LEU A 682 5.40 0.10 16.23
C LEU A 682 6.42 -1.01 16.53
N ASN A 683 7.50 -1.10 15.75
CA ASN A 683 8.56 -2.11 15.91
C ASN A 683 9.77 -1.60 16.71
N GLY A 684 9.65 -0.46 17.37
CA GLY A 684 10.68 0.08 18.25
C GLY A 684 11.92 0.60 17.54
N ALA A 685 11.75 1.20 16.36
CA ALA A 685 12.75 2.05 15.74
C ALA A 685 12.45 3.53 16.07
N LEU A 686 13.48 4.30 16.40
CA LEU A 686 13.35 5.75 16.54
C LEU A 686 13.32 6.41 15.16
N THR A 687 12.66 7.56 15.07
CA THR A 687 12.47 8.26 13.79
C THR A 687 13.29 9.54 13.75
N ILE A 688 14.07 9.71 12.68
CA ILE A 688 14.59 11.00 12.26
C ILE A 688 13.75 11.48 11.06
N GLY A 689 13.27 12.71 11.12
CA GLY A 689 12.34 13.18 10.11
C GLY A 689 12.04 14.67 10.17
N THR A 690 11.39 15.13 9.11
CA THR A 690 10.78 16.47 9.03
C THR A 690 9.37 16.45 9.61
N MET A 691 8.83 17.63 9.91
CA MET A 691 7.41 17.82 10.26
C MET A 691 6.54 17.74 9.00
N ASP A 692 6.42 16.54 8.45
CA ASP A 692 5.73 16.23 7.20
C ASP A 692 4.81 15.01 7.37
N GLY A 693 3.66 15.02 6.69
CA GLY A 693 2.68 13.94 6.74
C GLY A 693 2.35 13.46 8.15
N ALA A 694 2.40 12.13 8.35
CA ALA A 694 2.08 11.50 9.62
C ALA A 694 3.22 11.59 10.66
N ASN A 695 4.41 12.13 10.32
CA ASN A 695 5.45 12.38 11.32
C ASN A 695 5.00 13.40 12.35
N VAL A 696 4.15 14.37 11.94
CA VAL A 696 3.56 15.38 12.83
C VAL A 696 2.72 14.68 13.91
N GLU A 697 1.77 13.85 13.50
CA GLU A 697 0.90 13.12 14.42
C GLU A 697 1.69 12.10 15.26
N MET A 698 2.75 11.49 14.72
CA MET A 698 3.63 10.61 15.51
C MET A 698 4.37 11.37 16.62
N ALA A 699 4.84 12.58 16.33
CA ALA A 699 5.51 13.43 17.32
C ALA A 699 4.53 13.94 18.39
N GLU A 700 3.29 14.22 18.01
CA GLU A 700 2.21 14.55 18.95
C GLU A 700 1.91 13.41 19.92
N GLU A 701 1.79 12.17 19.43
CA GLU A 701 1.48 11.01 20.28
C GLU A 701 2.66 10.59 21.16
N ALA A 702 3.89 10.60 20.60
CA ALA A 702 5.08 10.17 21.33
C ALA A 702 5.68 11.26 22.23
N GLY A 703 5.35 12.52 22.00
CA GLY A 703 6.09 13.69 22.50
C GLY A 703 7.28 14.00 21.59
N GLU A 704 7.43 15.28 21.21
CA GLU A 704 8.49 15.72 20.30
C GLU A 704 9.89 15.38 20.82
N GLU A 705 10.09 15.31 22.14
CA GLU A 705 11.37 14.94 22.74
C GLU A 705 11.78 13.48 22.49
N ASN A 706 10.84 12.63 22.06
CA ASN A 706 11.08 11.22 21.75
C ASN A 706 11.19 10.95 20.24
N MET A 707 11.30 12.00 19.42
CA MET A 707 11.59 11.94 17.99
C MET A 707 12.72 12.91 17.59
N PHE A 708 13.44 12.58 16.53
CA PHE A 708 14.55 13.40 16.02
C PHE A 708 14.07 14.31 14.88
N ILE A 709 13.37 15.38 15.24
CA ILE A 709 12.82 16.35 14.28
C ILE A 709 13.89 17.35 13.82
N PHE A 710 13.93 17.64 12.51
CA PHE A 710 14.80 18.65 11.90
C PHE A 710 14.19 19.29 10.65
N GLY A 711 14.86 20.32 10.16
CA GLY A 711 14.59 20.92 8.86
C GLY A 711 13.45 21.94 8.86
N MET A 712 13.17 22.46 7.67
CA MET A 712 12.08 23.40 7.40
C MET A 712 10.71 22.79 7.69
N ARG A 713 9.79 23.62 8.17
CA ARG A 713 8.34 23.37 8.20
C ARG A 713 7.70 23.84 6.88
N VAL A 714 6.41 23.56 6.71
CA VAL A 714 5.66 23.93 5.48
C VAL A 714 5.71 25.43 5.22
N GLU A 715 5.63 26.24 6.28
CA GLU A 715 5.65 27.69 6.23
C GLU A 715 7.02 28.21 5.75
N ASP A 716 8.10 27.62 6.24
CA ASP A 716 9.47 27.97 5.84
C ASP A 716 9.73 27.63 4.36
N VAL A 717 9.19 26.51 3.88
CA VAL A 717 9.27 26.12 2.46
C VAL A 717 8.53 27.13 1.59
N ALA A 718 7.33 27.53 1.98
CA ALA A 718 6.53 28.52 1.25
C ALA A 718 7.20 29.90 1.24
N GLU A 719 7.77 30.35 2.36
CA GLU A 719 8.52 31.60 2.43
C GLU A 719 9.74 31.56 1.50
N MET A 720 10.47 30.44 1.48
CA MET A 720 11.62 30.26 0.60
C MET A 720 11.23 30.23 -0.88
N ASP A 721 10.07 29.66 -1.23
CA ASP A 721 9.55 29.70 -2.59
C ASP A 721 9.24 31.13 -3.05
N VAL A 722 8.78 32.00 -2.15
CA VAL A 722 8.55 33.43 -2.44
C VAL A 722 9.86 34.20 -2.58
N GLN A 723 10.84 33.94 -1.71
CA GLN A 723 12.15 34.62 -1.74
C GLN A 723 13.02 34.18 -2.92
N GLY A 724 12.81 32.95 -3.42
CA GLY A 724 13.63 32.30 -4.43
C GLY A 724 14.74 31.47 -3.78
N TYR A 725 14.65 30.15 -3.93
CA TYR A 725 15.68 29.23 -3.45
C TYR A 725 16.96 29.33 -4.29
N ASP A 726 18.09 29.63 -3.63
CA ASP A 726 19.42 29.61 -4.22
C ASP A 726 20.33 28.57 -3.56
N ALA A 727 20.52 27.44 -4.26
CA ALA A 727 21.39 26.35 -3.83
C ALA A 727 22.87 26.77 -3.73
N VAL A 728 23.32 27.76 -4.52
CA VAL A 728 24.72 28.20 -4.56
C VAL A 728 25.13 28.85 -3.24
N THR A 729 24.22 29.57 -2.60
CA THR A 729 24.44 30.17 -1.28
C THR A 729 24.80 29.12 -0.22
N TYR A 730 24.04 28.02 -0.13
CA TYR A 730 24.32 26.94 0.82
C TYR A 730 25.64 26.22 0.50
N TYR A 731 25.88 25.94 -0.78
CA TYR A 731 27.11 25.31 -1.24
C TYR A 731 28.37 26.14 -0.90
N ASN A 732 28.32 27.47 -1.05
CA ASN A 732 29.46 28.33 -0.75
C ASN A 732 29.69 28.50 0.76
N ASN A 733 28.63 28.50 1.55
CA ASN A 733 28.70 28.80 2.99
C ASN A 733 28.95 27.57 3.87
N ILE A 734 28.73 26.35 3.38
CA ILE A 734 28.85 25.11 4.16
C ILE A 734 30.01 24.26 3.61
N PRO A 735 31.22 24.31 4.23
CA PRO A 735 32.40 23.63 3.69
C PRO A 735 32.26 22.12 3.53
N GLU A 736 31.56 21.43 4.45
CA GLU A 736 31.35 19.99 4.36
C GLU A 736 30.39 19.61 3.22
N LEU A 737 29.35 20.43 3.00
CA LEU A 737 28.44 20.26 1.85
C LEU A 737 29.20 20.46 0.55
N LYS A 738 29.99 21.54 0.46
CA LYS A 738 30.86 21.83 -0.68
C LYS A 738 31.75 20.64 -1.01
N GLN A 739 32.45 20.10 -0.02
CA GLN A 739 33.32 18.95 -0.20
C GLN A 739 32.57 17.71 -0.73
N ALA A 740 31.39 17.41 -0.16
CA ALA A 740 30.59 16.26 -0.58
C ALA A 740 30.11 16.39 -2.03
N VAL A 741 29.62 17.58 -2.39
CA VAL A 741 29.14 17.88 -3.75
C VAL A 741 30.30 17.88 -4.75
N ASP A 742 31.45 18.46 -4.41
CA ASP A 742 32.65 18.48 -5.25
C ASP A 742 33.18 17.07 -5.53
N GLN A 743 33.11 16.16 -4.55
CA GLN A 743 33.48 14.76 -4.76
C GLN A 743 32.52 14.03 -5.70
N ILE A 744 31.21 14.27 -5.58
CA ILE A 744 30.20 13.67 -6.47
C ILE A 744 30.38 14.21 -7.89
N GLN A 745 30.56 15.52 -8.04
CA GLN A 745 30.75 16.17 -9.33
C GLN A 745 32.09 15.82 -9.98
N GLY A 746 33.17 15.78 -9.21
CA GLY A 746 34.53 15.55 -9.68
C GLY A 746 34.87 14.09 -9.99
N GLY A 747 33.90 13.18 -9.94
CA GLY A 747 34.10 11.77 -10.29
C GLY A 747 34.76 10.92 -9.22
N PHE A 748 34.86 11.37 -7.96
CA PHE A 748 35.46 10.60 -6.87
C PHE A 748 34.76 9.24 -6.67
N PHE A 749 33.43 9.20 -6.81
CA PHE A 749 32.62 7.99 -6.71
C PHE A 749 32.42 7.27 -8.07
N SER A 750 32.95 7.82 -9.16
CA SER A 750 32.83 7.26 -10.51
C SER A 750 34.11 7.47 -11.33
N PRO A 751 35.27 6.98 -10.88
CA PRO A 751 36.57 7.31 -11.49
C PRO A 751 36.68 6.91 -12.97
N GLY A 752 35.98 5.84 -13.39
CA GLY A 752 35.93 5.43 -14.80
C GLY A 752 34.97 6.26 -15.67
N GLN A 753 34.08 7.05 -15.07
CA GLN A 753 33.13 7.93 -15.74
C GLN A 753 32.93 9.20 -14.87
N PRO A 754 33.89 10.15 -14.87
CA PRO A 754 33.84 11.29 -13.95
C PRO A 754 32.57 12.13 -14.04
N GLU A 755 31.99 12.27 -15.24
CA GLU A 755 30.78 13.05 -15.49
C GLU A 755 29.46 12.29 -15.19
N LEU A 756 29.51 11.05 -14.68
CA LEU A 756 28.33 10.18 -14.53
C LEU A 756 27.20 10.82 -13.72
N PHE A 757 27.55 11.62 -12.70
CA PHE A 757 26.61 12.25 -11.77
C PHE A 757 26.36 13.74 -12.05
N LYS A 758 26.79 14.26 -13.21
CA LYS A 758 26.55 15.65 -13.60
C LYS A 758 25.07 16.02 -13.60
N ASP A 759 24.19 15.11 -14.03
CA ASP A 759 22.74 15.36 -14.03
C ASP A 759 22.20 15.58 -12.62
N VAL A 760 22.70 14.81 -11.64
CA VAL A 760 22.30 14.90 -10.23
C VAL A 760 22.76 16.22 -9.65
N THR A 761 24.02 16.61 -9.86
CA THR A 761 24.54 17.88 -9.34
C THR A 761 23.91 19.07 -10.04
N ASN A 762 23.69 19.01 -11.36
CA ASN A 762 22.98 20.05 -12.10
C ASN A 762 21.55 20.24 -11.57
N MET A 763 20.83 19.16 -11.27
CA MET A 763 19.51 19.25 -10.63
C MET A 763 19.61 19.93 -9.26
N LEU A 764 20.54 19.50 -8.40
CA LEU A 764 20.74 20.07 -7.07
C LEU A 764 21.03 21.59 -7.09
N PHE A 765 21.77 22.08 -8.08
CA PHE A 765 22.10 23.50 -8.19
C PHE A 765 21.01 24.35 -8.86
N ASN A 766 20.37 23.84 -9.91
CA ASN A 766 19.59 24.68 -10.83
C ASN A 766 18.08 24.39 -10.79
N HIS A 767 17.66 23.21 -10.37
CA HIS A 767 16.28 22.74 -10.52
C HIS A 767 15.75 21.95 -9.31
N ASP A 768 16.38 22.12 -8.15
CA ASP A 768 16.03 21.37 -6.94
C ASP A 768 14.74 21.91 -6.31
N ARG A 769 13.62 21.31 -6.75
CA ARG A 769 12.27 21.57 -6.22
C ARG A 769 12.14 21.25 -4.73
N PHE A 770 13.02 20.41 -4.19
CA PHE A 770 12.88 19.79 -2.87
C PHE A 770 13.91 20.30 -1.84
N LYS A 771 14.70 21.32 -2.23
CA LYS A 771 15.52 22.14 -1.34
C LYS A 771 16.47 21.30 -0.48
N VAL A 772 17.14 20.32 -1.10
CA VAL A 772 18.04 19.36 -0.43
C VAL A 772 19.13 20.08 0.36
N PHE A 773 19.71 21.16 -0.17
CA PHE A 773 20.79 21.88 0.52
C PHE A 773 20.29 22.73 1.69
N ALA A 774 19.04 23.21 1.66
CA ALA A 774 18.49 24.03 2.72
C ALA A 774 18.41 23.27 4.06
N ASP A 775 18.04 21.98 4.01
CA ASP A 775 17.92 21.15 5.20
C ASP A 775 19.20 20.39 5.59
N TYR A 776 20.26 20.47 4.77
CA TYR A 776 21.48 19.70 4.97
C TYR A 776 22.09 19.92 6.36
N GLU A 777 22.28 21.17 6.78
CA GLU A 777 22.96 21.46 8.05
C GLU A 777 22.13 20.99 9.26
N GLY A 778 20.81 21.23 9.21
CA GLY A 778 19.87 20.78 10.23
C GLY A 778 19.85 19.24 10.35
N TYR A 779 19.88 18.55 9.22
CA TYR A 779 19.93 17.09 9.17
C TYR A 779 21.20 16.52 9.80
N ILE A 780 22.39 17.05 9.43
CA ILE A 780 23.67 16.59 10.00
C ILE A 780 23.72 16.82 11.52
N LYS A 781 23.29 17.99 12.00
CA LYS A 781 23.23 18.30 13.43
C LYS A 781 22.28 17.35 14.18
N CYS A 782 21.16 16.98 13.57
CA CYS A 782 20.22 16.03 14.15
C CYS A 782 20.81 14.61 14.22
N GLN A 783 21.51 14.17 13.17
CA GLN A 783 22.21 12.88 13.16
C GLN A 783 23.32 12.77 14.23
N GLU A 784 23.93 13.88 14.62
CA GLU A 784 24.87 13.92 15.74
C GLU A 784 24.16 13.64 17.08
N LYS A 785 22.97 14.21 17.31
CA LYS A 785 22.13 13.92 18.49
C LYS A 785 21.71 12.45 18.55
N VAL A 786 21.31 11.88 17.41
CA VAL A 786 21.00 10.44 17.29
C VAL A 786 22.20 9.59 17.74
N SER A 787 23.40 9.93 17.26
CA SER A 787 24.62 9.21 17.63
C SER A 787 24.93 9.34 19.12
N GLN A 788 24.73 10.53 19.71
CA GLN A 788 24.95 10.76 21.13
C GLN A 788 24.00 9.91 21.99
N LEU A 789 22.70 9.87 21.69
CA LEU A 789 21.74 9.06 22.45
C LEU A 789 22.04 7.57 22.33
N TYR A 790 22.45 7.08 21.15
CA TYR A 790 22.75 5.67 20.96
C TYR A 790 23.94 5.15 21.79
N GLN A 791 24.81 6.05 22.26
CA GLN A 791 25.87 5.70 23.21
C GLN A 791 25.35 5.39 24.62
N ASN A 792 24.09 5.72 24.91
CA ASN A 792 23.39 5.39 26.15
C ASN A 792 22.25 4.38 25.87
N PRO A 793 22.53 3.07 25.89
CA PRO A 793 21.55 2.04 25.51
C PRO A 793 20.29 2.04 26.36
N LYS A 794 20.39 2.42 27.64
CA LYS A 794 19.25 2.50 28.54
C LYS A 794 18.31 3.61 28.09
N GLU A 795 18.80 4.85 27.98
CA GLU A 795 17.98 6.00 27.55
C GLU A 795 17.44 5.82 26.13
N TRP A 796 18.22 5.26 25.20
CA TRP A 796 17.74 4.90 23.86
C TRP A 796 16.53 3.96 23.94
N THR A 797 16.63 2.89 24.72
CA THR A 797 15.57 1.89 24.84
C THR A 797 14.33 2.44 25.55
N GLN A 798 14.51 3.34 26.52
CA GLN A 798 13.38 4.04 27.15
C GLN A 798 12.61 4.89 26.12
N MET A 799 13.32 5.61 25.25
CA MET A 799 12.70 6.37 24.15
C MET A 799 11.98 5.44 23.16
N VAL A 800 12.55 4.26 22.88
CA VAL A 800 11.93 3.22 22.05
C VAL A 800 10.60 2.74 22.66
N ILE A 801 10.58 2.42 23.96
CA ILE A 801 9.37 1.95 24.66
C ILE A 801 8.26 3.00 24.58
N LYS A 802 8.58 4.29 24.79
CA LYS A 802 7.62 5.39 24.65
C LYS A 802 7.03 5.47 23.24
N ASN A 803 7.85 5.30 22.20
CA ASN A 803 7.37 5.28 20.81
C ASN A 803 6.44 4.09 20.53
N ILE A 804 6.77 2.89 21.04
CA ILE A 804 5.88 1.72 20.92
C ILE A 804 4.56 2.00 21.66
N ALA A 805 4.63 2.52 22.88
CA ALA A 805 3.46 2.82 23.71
C ALA A 805 2.51 3.87 23.07
N ALA A 806 3.09 4.83 22.34
CA ALA A 806 2.36 5.89 21.64
C ALA A 806 1.80 5.47 20.27
N SER A 807 2.13 4.27 19.76
CA SER A 807 1.79 3.89 18.38
C SER A 807 0.33 3.47 18.15
N GLY A 808 -0.49 3.41 19.21
CA GLY A 808 -1.87 2.90 19.17
C GLY A 808 -2.79 3.58 18.16
N LYS A 809 -2.69 4.92 18.01
CA LYS A 809 -3.48 5.72 17.06
C LYS A 809 -3.33 5.29 15.60
N PHE A 810 -2.19 4.69 15.26
CA PHE A 810 -1.82 4.32 13.90
C PHE A 810 -2.27 2.91 13.48
N SER A 811 -3.15 2.27 14.27
CA SER A 811 -3.85 1.06 13.81
C SER A 811 -4.80 1.37 12.65
N SER A 812 -4.76 0.57 11.59
CA SER A 812 -5.75 0.67 10.51
C SER A 812 -7.18 0.34 10.97
N ASP A 813 -7.37 -0.31 12.12
CA ASP A 813 -8.71 -0.54 12.67
C ASP A 813 -9.36 0.76 13.11
N ARG A 814 -8.58 1.69 13.70
CA ARG A 814 -9.06 3.03 14.05
C ARG A 814 -9.46 3.77 12.78
N THR A 815 -8.57 3.79 11.77
CA THR A 815 -8.87 4.43 10.49
C THR A 815 -10.15 3.87 9.85
N ILE A 816 -10.30 2.55 9.79
CA ILE A 816 -11.50 1.93 9.20
C ILE A 816 -12.75 2.20 10.02
N THR A 817 -12.68 2.24 11.36
CA THR A 817 -13.80 2.67 12.20
C THR A 817 -14.22 4.12 11.90
N ASP A 818 -13.27 5.03 11.69
CA ASP A 818 -13.57 6.42 11.31
C ASP A 818 -14.27 6.47 9.95
N TYR A 819 -13.78 5.72 8.95
CA TYR A 819 -14.43 5.63 7.63
C TYR A 819 -15.84 5.02 7.73
N ALA A 820 -15.98 3.93 8.48
CA ALA A 820 -17.24 3.21 8.64
C ALA A 820 -18.34 4.10 9.21
N THR A 821 -18.03 4.82 10.29
CA THR A 821 -19.01 5.62 11.03
C THR A 821 -19.25 7.02 10.43
N GLN A 822 -18.21 7.65 9.86
CA GLN A 822 -18.29 9.06 9.41
C GLN A 822 -18.46 9.23 7.89
N VAL A 823 -18.25 8.16 7.10
CA VAL A 823 -18.35 8.21 5.63
C VAL A 823 -19.36 7.18 5.13
N TRP A 824 -19.18 5.91 5.48
CA TRP A 824 -19.98 4.83 4.89
C TRP A 824 -21.33 4.63 5.57
N GLY A 825 -21.49 5.08 6.82
CA GLY A 825 -22.70 4.86 7.61
C GLY A 825 -22.91 3.38 7.92
N VAL A 826 -21.85 2.69 8.35
CA VAL A 826 -21.88 1.29 8.81
C VAL A 826 -21.15 1.16 10.14
N GLU A 827 -21.64 0.28 11.01
CA GLU A 827 -21.07 0.07 12.34
C GLU A 827 -20.16 -1.17 12.37
N PRO A 828 -18.93 -1.07 12.92
CA PRO A 828 -18.11 -2.22 13.26
C PRO A 828 -18.83 -3.19 14.21
N THR A 829 -18.49 -4.48 14.14
CA THR A 829 -19.09 -5.50 15.00
C THR A 829 -18.09 -6.55 15.47
N ASP A 830 -18.19 -6.90 16.75
CA ASP A 830 -17.47 -8.03 17.35
C ASP A 830 -18.22 -9.37 17.20
N LEU A 831 -19.33 -9.38 16.45
CA LEU A 831 -20.12 -10.59 16.23
C LEU A 831 -19.25 -11.67 15.57
N LYS A 832 -19.01 -12.75 16.31
CA LYS A 832 -18.32 -13.93 15.79
C LYS A 832 -19.30 -14.79 15.00
N ILE A 833 -19.03 -14.96 13.70
CA ILE A 833 -19.75 -15.93 12.88
C ILE A 833 -19.39 -17.33 13.41
N PRO A 834 -20.37 -18.24 13.63
CA PRO A 834 -20.07 -19.57 14.13
C PRO A 834 -19.10 -20.34 13.22
N PRO A 835 -18.07 -21.01 13.78
CA PRO A 835 -17.06 -21.71 12.99
C PRO A 835 -17.66 -22.93 12.25
N PRO A 836 -17.06 -23.39 11.13
CA PRO A 836 -17.64 -24.40 10.23
C PRO A 836 -18.03 -25.73 10.87
N ASN A 837 -17.40 -26.10 11.98
CA ASN A 837 -17.63 -27.31 12.74
C ASN A 837 -18.82 -27.22 13.71
N GLU A 838 -19.34 -26.02 13.97
CA GLU A 838 -20.54 -25.83 14.78
C GLU A 838 -21.80 -25.71 13.89
N PRO A 839 -22.93 -26.33 14.28
CA PRO A 839 -24.18 -26.25 13.53
C PRO A 839 -24.74 -24.82 13.52
N HIS A 840 -25.43 -24.48 12.43
CA HIS A 840 -26.06 -23.17 12.23
C HIS A 840 -27.24 -23.00 13.22
N ASN A 841 -26.98 -22.47 14.41
CA ASN A 841 -28.03 -22.23 15.39
C ASN A 841 -28.81 -20.95 15.02
N ASN A 842 -29.93 -21.10 14.31
CA ASN A 842 -30.81 -20.01 13.84
C ASN A 842 -31.32 -19.07 14.95
N LYS A 843 -31.18 -19.42 16.23
CA LYS A 843 -31.62 -18.57 17.35
C LYS A 843 -30.75 -17.31 17.55
N ALA A 844 -29.44 -17.38 17.30
CA ALA A 844 -28.54 -16.23 17.52
C ALA A 844 -28.80 -15.07 16.53
N VAL A 845 -29.18 -15.39 15.29
CA VAL A 845 -29.55 -14.41 14.25
C VAL A 845 -30.86 -13.69 14.61
N THR A 846 -31.75 -14.37 15.34
CA THR A 846 -33.05 -13.79 15.74
C THR A 846 -32.91 -12.82 16.92
N THR A 847 -31.95 -13.04 17.82
CA THR A 847 -31.68 -12.14 18.95
C THR A 847 -30.95 -10.87 18.51
N ALA A 848 -30.08 -10.94 17.49
CA ALA A 848 -29.38 -9.77 16.95
C ALA A 848 -30.30 -8.76 16.25
N LEU A 849 -31.40 -9.22 15.64
CA LEU A 849 -32.41 -8.37 15.01
C LEU A 849 -33.27 -7.57 16.00
N LEU A 850 -33.27 -7.94 17.28
CA LEU A 850 -34.09 -7.31 18.33
C LEU A 850 -33.32 -6.28 19.18
N VAL A 851 -32.00 -6.17 19.03
CA VAL A 851 -31.17 -5.22 19.80
C VAL A 851 -30.90 -3.92 19.01
N ASN A 852 -31.11 -3.92 17.69
CA ASN A 852 -30.96 -2.74 16.81
C ASN A 852 -32.29 -2.21 16.24
N SER A 853 -33.41 -2.47 16.91
CA SER A 853 -34.72 -1.87 16.61
C SER A 853 -35.04 -0.73 17.56
#